data_AF-A0A220SB34-F1
#
_entry.id   AF-A0A220SB34-F1
#
_cell.length_a   1.000
_cell.length_b   1.000
_cell.length_c   1.000
_cell.angle_alpha   90.00
_cell.angle_beta   90.00
_cell.angle_gamma   90.00
#
_symmetry.space_group_name_H-M   'P 1'
#
loop_
_entity.id
_entity.type
_entity.pdbx_description
1 polymer ?
#
loop_
_entity_poly.entity_id
_entity_poly.type
_entity_poly.pdbx_seq_one_letter_code
_entity_poly.pdbx_strand_id
1 'polypeptide(L)'
;MIEPKLIEAIENNELVIFVGAGCSMPLNFPSWQNLIISVLDKLNEEFSSISTLNFVNLKNQLQNNSTTLFEILEELETNKKHGDQYKARSKEIIYDLIENRIKEGQLDSEIHKLIWQLSSKIVTTNYDSVLEANMLRPNIKTFDNQNIFQILKSQNNDSEFLYKIHGDYSNPKTMTVFRSDYENIYNPKNPNEDALSTFYKGKTFLFIGFSLTDPYVNSLFDKIKKLYEGYTINKHFVFTTKDEDFTHYDIKGIKIKDWGDSLKYYIEQLIDKKKHTNTRINNEMLNLANEISLNDEDIENLPKIIKNKIEEIKKTPNDKNLQNEYDDLKSKYIRLVFGEIDYLRKIDDSYKDANLESLFDSIYASEELSIDIYERANTIRIDTTNHTWFHRSQIVSALACSLLVFKTIDKKKILLLIDFLNDNEEKVWERALTYLVVMLNHLGNKWLRFPEIIKKLELLTLNLQFQSSCQQILEYLIIFGADRFNFSERIFENTHFHKPFNYFLPFFKEDNPFFSKIYDNYEGGNIEEFIDSLSKSPLPDSAKYLICNSDFKEMDNNEISQKSKDYFRGHMLVNKGFYPYAGYIQEFVSFAKSFPTFQNKEILKTQVKLTSTSLKEYLLSEKERLRVLGIYFYKEKQWGKAILNFDKFLNLQPKDVMVLINLANCHFNEKNFKAAIEIRHEVYTIENSNLNNLIDLINLYHINEEYEKVIFFSDKYIVEDDKNSAIYRIKGWALYSLKNYNEALNMGETSLKMSTEKEQDYYLLASIYEELEEYEQSEELYLKAVELNDEDIKFREGISMMYYKSGQFKKALESIEMVLKIEKNNVHILLNKVQILLALNLLETAHVLLIKVNRSEKYKNSEVFNLFANYYRMVGEPEKAFVEIDKAEKISKESRFVGTRAVIYSSLGDEENFYHFFEEAVKLGAKAKSLFPDIKNKYENETRFKNLLKQYNQ
;
A
#
# COMPACT_ATOMS: atom_id res chain seq x y z
N MET A 1 20.37 52.38 11.72
CA MET A 1 19.08 51.66 11.76
C MET A 1 19.28 50.30 11.15
N ILE A 2 18.62 49.26 11.70
CA ILE A 2 18.68 47.90 11.17
C ILE A 2 17.78 47.82 9.94
N GLU A 3 18.28 47.18 8.89
CA GLU A 3 17.57 47.06 7.61
C GLU A 3 16.32 46.15 7.75
N PRO A 4 15.09 46.66 7.49
CA PRO A 4 13.86 45.90 7.71
C PRO A 4 13.79 44.58 6.93
N LYS A 5 14.29 44.58 5.68
CA LYS A 5 14.32 43.37 4.84
C LYS A 5 15.26 42.28 5.37
N LEU A 6 16.29 42.67 6.13
CA LEU A 6 17.18 41.69 6.77
C LEU A 6 16.48 41.04 7.97
N ILE A 7 15.66 41.81 8.72
CA ILE A 7 14.85 41.28 9.82
C ILE A 7 13.80 40.30 9.28
N GLU A 8 13.09 40.67 8.22
CA GLU A 8 12.10 39.81 7.56
C GLU A 8 12.68 38.47 7.12
N ALA A 9 13.89 38.48 6.51
CA ALA A 9 14.59 37.25 6.13
C ALA A 9 15.00 36.38 7.33
N ILE A 10 15.27 36.99 8.49
CA ILE A 10 15.57 36.26 9.73
C ILE A 10 14.30 35.62 10.31
N GLU A 11 13.18 36.35 10.31
CA GLU A 11 11.89 35.86 10.80
C GLU A 11 11.38 34.67 9.98
N ASN A 12 11.56 34.71 8.66
CA ASN A 12 11.14 33.63 7.74
C ASN A 12 12.13 32.45 7.66
N ASN A 13 13.24 32.47 8.43
CA ASN A 13 14.33 31.48 8.36
C ASN A 13 14.96 31.36 6.94
N GLU A 14 15.09 32.49 6.24
CA GLU A 14 15.60 32.60 4.86
C GLU A 14 16.99 33.23 4.75
N LEU A 15 17.59 33.64 5.87
CA LEU A 15 18.96 34.20 5.93
C LEU A 15 20.04 33.11 5.78
N VAL A 16 20.94 33.27 4.81
CA VAL A 16 22.16 32.47 4.66
C VAL A 16 23.37 33.37 4.88
N ILE A 17 24.28 32.99 5.78
CA ILE A 17 25.47 33.78 6.12
C ILE A 17 26.68 33.25 5.36
N PHE A 18 27.40 34.15 4.67
CA PHE A 18 28.64 33.82 3.97
C PHE A 18 29.84 34.35 4.75
N VAL A 19 30.71 33.47 5.24
CA VAL A 19 31.82 33.82 6.13
C VAL A 19 33.17 33.65 5.43
N GLY A 20 33.96 34.72 5.40
CA GLY A 20 35.32 34.73 4.84
C GLY A 20 36.43 34.86 5.90
N ALA A 21 37.69 34.86 5.44
CA ALA A 21 38.87 34.75 6.32
C ALA A 21 39.03 35.93 7.26
N GLY A 22 38.44 37.09 6.96
CA GLY A 22 38.48 38.28 7.80
C GLY A 22 37.90 38.07 9.20
N CYS A 23 36.98 37.11 9.38
CA CYS A 23 36.45 36.73 10.69
C CYS A 23 37.44 35.88 11.51
N SER A 24 38.28 35.07 10.85
CA SER A 24 39.27 34.20 11.49
C SER A 24 40.62 34.91 11.74
N MET A 25 40.92 36.00 11.02
CA MET A 25 42.19 36.75 11.15
C MET A 25 42.51 37.27 12.57
N PRO A 26 41.55 37.78 13.38
CA PRO A 26 41.82 38.17 14.77
C PRO A 26 42.31 37.03 15.67
N LEU A 27 42.09 35.77 15.26
CA LEU A 27 42.59 34.57 15.93
C LEU A 27 43.96 34.12 15.37
N ASN A 28 44.69 35.02 14.70
CA ASN A 28 45.98 34.80 14.05
C ASN A 28 45.99 33.81 12.88
N PHE A 29 44.83 33.52 12.27
CA PHE A 29 44.80 32.79 11.00
C PHE A 29 45.26 33.71 9.84
N PRO A 30 46.01 33.18 8.86
CA PRO A 30 46.53 33.97 7.76
C PRO A 30 45.40 34.40 6.81
N SER A 31 45.55 35.59 6.23
CA SER A 31 44.77 35.97 5.05
C SER A 31 45.17 35.11 3.84
N TRP A 32 44.33 35.09 2.80
CA TRP A 32 44.62 34.32 1.58
C TRP A 32 45.97 34.69 0.96
N GLN A 33 46.30 35.98 0.90
CA GLN A 33 47.60 36.45 0.40
C GLN A 33 48.77 35.95 1.26
N ASN A 34 48.66 36.04 2.59
CA ASN A 34 49.71 35.59 3.51
C ASN A 34 49.89 34.07 3.50
N LEU A 35 48.81 33.33 3.24
CA LEU A 35 48.86 31.88 3.08
C LEU A 35 49.67 31.49 1.84
N ILE A 36 49.41 32.12 0.69
CA ILE A 36 50.19 31.85 -0.54
C ILE A 36 51.65 32.29 -0.42
N ILE A 37 51.94 33.40 0.27
CA ILE A 37 53.33 33.78 0.58
C ILE A 37 54.05 32.67 1.35
N SER A 38 53.39 32.08 2.35
CA SER A 38 53.96 31.00 3.16
C SER A 38 54.15 29.71 2.35
N VAL A 39 53.28 29.45 1.37
CA VAL A 39 53.44 28.34 0.41
C VAL A 39 54.67 28.55 -0.46
N LEU A 40 54.86 29.75 -1.01
CA LEU A 40 56.02 30.07 -1.85
C LEU A 40 57.35 29.94 -1.10
N ASP A 41 57.38 30.32 0.18
CA ASP A 41 58.58 30.16 1.03
C ASP A 41 58.97 28.68 1.17
N LYS A 42 58.01 27.81 1.52
CA LYS A 42 58.29 26.37 1.66
C LYS A 42 58.61 25.69 0.33
N LEU A 43 57.95 26.07 -0.76
CA LEU A 43 58.30 25.56 -2.09
C LEU A 43 59.71 25.99 -2.51
N ASN A 44 60.14 27.18 -2.11
CA ASN A 44 61.52 27.62 -2.36
C ASN A 44 62.53 26.76 -1.59
N GLU A 45 62.27 26.46 -0.31
CA GLU A 45 63.14 25.59 0.48
C GLU A 45 63.29 24.19 -0.14
N GLU A 46 62.18 23.62 -0.63
CA GLU A 46 62.14 22.25 -1.12
C GLU A 46 62.58 22.09 -2.59
N PHE A 47 62.27 23.08 -3.45
CA PHE A 47 62.44 22.94 -4.91
C PHE A 47 63.41 23.94 -5.54
N SER A 48 64.03 24.86 -4.79
CA SER A 48 64.94 25.88 -5.34
C SER A 48 66.11 25.33 -6.16
N SER A 49 66.59 24.12 -5.86
CA SER A 49 67.72 23.49 -6.56
C SER A 49 67.34 22.81 -7.88
N ILE A 50 66.06 22.53 -8.11
CA ILE A 50 65.56 21.73 -9.24
C ILE A 50 64.56 22.53 -10.11
N SER A 51 63.94 23.57 -9.54
CA SER A 51 62.95 24.41 -10.21
C SER A 51 63.56 25.41 -11.17
N THR A 52 62.90 25.63 -12.30
CA THR A 52 63.19 26.75 -13.21
C THR A 52 62.52 28.06 -12.77
N LEU A 53 61.62 28.00 -11.78
CA LEU A 53 60.92 29.17 -11.22
C LEU A 53 61.68 29.73 -10.03
N ASN A 54 61.80 31.06 -9.99
CA ASN A 54 62.36 31.78 -8.86
C ASN A 54 61.24 32.17 -7.89
N PHE A 55 60.97 31.30 -6.92
CA PHE A 55 59.90 31.49 -5.92
C PHE A 55 60.11 32.74 -5.06
N VAL A 56 61.37 33.15 -4.80
CA VAL A 56 61.68 34.39 -4.07
C VAL A 56 61.23 35.62 -4.87
N ASN A 57 61.39 35.60 -6.20
CA ASN A 57 60.91 36.68 -7.06
C ASN A 57 59.38 36.73 -7.11
N LEU A 58 58.70 35.58 -7.24
CA LEU A 58 57.24 35.49 -7.22
C LEU A 58 56.65 36.02 -5.91
N LYS A 59 57.28 35.71 -4.78
CA LYS A 59 56.91 36.25 -3.46
C LYS A 59 57.08 37.77 -3.40
N ASN A 60 58.21 38.30 -3.86
CA ASN A 60 58.46 39.75 -3.88
C ASN A 60 57.46 40.49 -4.79
N GLN A 61 57.08 39.90 -5.92
CA GLN A 61 56.07 40.45 -6.82
C GLN A 61 54.68 40.51 -6.18
N LEU A 62 54.29 39.47 -5.42
CA LEU A 62 53.03 39.43 -4.68
C LEU A 62 52.99 40.45 -3.53
N GLN A 63 54.11 40.64 -2.82
CA GLN A 63 54.21 41.58 -1.70
C GLN A 63 54.20 43.04 -2.15
N ASN A 64 54.76 43.32 -3.34
CA ASN A 64 54.77 44.65 -3.94
C ASN A 64 53.52 44.94 -4.80
N ASN A 65 52.53 44.04 -4.84
CA ASN A 65 51.32 44.11 -5.67
C ASN A 65 51.59 44.30 -7.18
N SER A 66 52.75 43.86 -7.69
CA SER A 66 53.08 43.97 -9.13
C SER A 66 52.44 42.86 -9.98
N THR A 67 51.92 41.82 -9.32
CA THR A 67 51.29 40.63 -9.93
C THR A 67 50.16 40.17 -9.03
N THR A 68 49.07 39.63 -9.60
CA THR A 68 47.93 39.13 -8.83
C THR A 68 48.21 37.74 -8.27
N LEU A 69 47.50 37.38 -7.19
CA LEU A 69 47.62 36.07 -6.56
C LEU A 69 47.26 34.93 -7.54
N PHE A 70 46.28 35.14 -8.42
CA PHE A 70 45.88 34.14 -9.41
C PHE A 70 46.91 33.96 -10.54
N GLU A 71 47.60 35.02 -10.97
CA GLU A 71 48.67 34.92 -11.97
C GLU A 71 49.85 34.08 -11.43
N ILE A 72 50.21 34.25 -10.15
CA ILE A 72 51.26 33.45 -9.52
C ILE A 72 50.85 31.98 -9.41
N LEU A 73 49.61 31.70 -9.01
CA LEU A 73 49.11 30.33 -8.92
C LEU A 73 49.01 29.67 -10.30
N GLU A 74 48.66 30.42 -11.34
CA GLU A 74 48.65 29.95 -12.72
C GLU A 74 50.08 29.66 -13.21
N GLU A 75 51.06 30.49 -12.88
CA GLU A 75 52.47 30.24 -13.22
C GLU A 75 53.03 28.99 -12.52
N LEU A 76 52.60 28.73 -11.28
CA LEU A 76 52.92 27.48 -10.57
C LEU A 76 52.25 26.26 -11.23
N GLU A 77 50.96 26.34 -11.56
CA GLU A 77 50.18 25.23 -12.12
C GLU A 77 50.61 24.88 -13.54
N THR A 78 50.93 25.88 -14.38
CA THR A 78 51.25 25.68 -15.81
C THR A 78 52.73 25.34 -16.05
N ASN A 79 53.54 25.20 -14.99
CA ASN A 79 54.94 24.82 -15.13
C ASN A 79 55.09 23.42 -15.76
N LYS A 80 55.67 23.36 -16.96
CA LYS A 80 55.74 22.13 -17.78
C LYS A 80 56.44 20.94 -17.13
N LYS A 81 57.34 21.15 -16.16
CA LYS A 81 58.09 20.04 -15.53
C LYS A 81 57.52 19.62 -14.19
N HIS A 82 57.03 20.57 -13.40
CA HIS A 82 56.72 20.32 -11.98
C HIS A 82 55.35 20.86 -11.55
N GLY A 83 54.49 21.32 -12.47
CA GLY A 83 53.20 21.93 -12.13
C GLY A 83 52.31 21.07 -11.22
N ASP A 84 52.15 19.78 -11.54
CA ASP A 84 51.37 18.84 -10.72
C ASP A 84 51.98 18.63 -9.32
N GLN A 85 53.33 18.64 -9.23
CA GLN A 85 54.05 18.50 -7.97
C GLN A 85 53.88 19.75 -7.10
N TYR A 86 54.02 20.94 -7.68
CA TYR A 86 53.78 22.20 -6.99
C TYR A 86 52.33 22.31 -6.51
N LYS A 87 51.38 21.86 -7.34
CA LYS A 87 49.95 21.86 -6.98
C LYS A 87 49.66 20.96 -5.79
N ALA A 88 50.10 19.70 -5.83
CA ALA A 88 49.90 18.77 -4.72
C ALA A 88 50.58 19.28 -3.44
N ARG A 89 51.85 19.69 -3.56
CA ARG A 89 52.63 20.12 -2.40
C ARG A 89 52.13 21.41 -1.78
N SER A 90 51.62 22.35 -2.58
CA SER A 90 51.02 23.58 -2.05
C SER A 90 49.83 23.31 -1.15
N LYS A 91 48.96 22.35 -1.52
CA LYS A 91 47.79 21.99 -0.68
C LYS A 91 48.20 21.29 0.61
N GLU A 92 49.24 20.46 0.58
CA GLU A 92 49.86 19.86 1.77
C GLU A 92 50.47 20.92 2.69
N ILE A 93 51.19 21.90 2.13
CA ILE A 93 51.75 23.01 2.91
C ILE A 93 50.64 23.80 3.61
N ILE A 94 49.53 24.07 2.92
CA ILE A 94 48.40 24.76 3.53
C ILE A 94 47.79 23.93 4.67
N TYR A 95 47.63 22.62 4.49
CA TYR A 95 47.20 21.73 5.57
C TYR A 95 48.11 21.85 6.78
N ASP A 96 49.42 21.73 6.61
CA ASP A 96 50.39 21.81 7.71
C ASP A 96 50.30 23.16 8.43
N LEU A 97 50.17 24.27 7.67
CA LEU A 97 50.09 25.62 8.26
C LEU A 97 48.83 25.79 9.11
N ILE A 98 47.68 25.32 8.63
CA ILE A 98 46.40 25.44 9.34
C ILE A 98 46.35 24.47 10.52
N GLU A 99 46.80 23.23 10.34
CA GLU A 99 46.81 22.21 11.39
C GLU A 99 47.73 22.62 12.55
N ASN A 100 48.91 23.18 12.25
CA ASN A 100 49.79 23.70 13.29
C ASN A 100 49.15 24.88 14.04
N ARG A 101 48.46 25.79 13.35
CA ARG A 101 47.75 26.89 14.02
C ARG A 101 46.59 26.42 14.89
N ILE A 102 45.85 25.41 14.45
CA ILE A 102 44.80 24.77 15.27
C ILE A 102 45.40 24.12 16.53
N LYS A 103 46.57 23.48 16.42
CA LYS A 103 47.29 22.90 17.55
C LYS A 103 47.85 23.97 18.51
N GLU A 104 48.23 25.14 18.00
CA GLU A 104 48.85 26.24 18.76
C GLU A 104 47.85 27.14 19.52
N GLY A 105 46.57 27.19 19.14
CA GLY A 105 45.67 28.28 19.54
C GLY A 105 44.28 27.89 20.09
N GLN A 106 43.66 28.84 20.79
CA GLN A 106 42.30 28.76 21.34
C GLN A 106 41.27 29.09 20.23
N LEU A 107 40.58 28.08 19.71
CA LEU A 107 39.59 28.24 18.63
C LEU A 107 38.27 28.89 19.10
N ASP A 108 38.14 29.23 20.38
CA ASP A 108 36.92 29.81 20.95
C ASP A 108 36.75 31.28 20.54
N SER A 109 35.60 31.63 19.96
CA SER A 109 35.32 32.94 19.40
C SER A 109 33.86 33.33 19.56
N GLU A 110 33.60 34.40 20.32
CA GLU A 110 32.24 34.89 20.53
C GLU A 110 31.55 35.35 19.25
N ILE A 111 32.29 35.91 18.29
CA ILE A 111 31.72 36.36 17.01
C ILE A 111 31.17 35.17 16.23
N HIS A 112 31.90 34.05 16.18
CA HIS A 112 31.44 32.84 15.48
C HIS A 112 30.25 32.19 16.19
N LYS A 113 30.18 32.25 17.52
CA LYS A 113 28.99 31.85 18.29
C LYS A 113 27.77 32.72 17.95
N LEU A 114 27.96 34.02 17.85
CA LEU A 114 26.89 34.97 17.48
C LEU A 114 26.40 34.76 16.04
N ILE A 115 27.31 34.45 15.11
CA ILE A 115 26.94 34.08 13.73
C ILE A 115 26.01 32.86 13.73
N TRP A 116 26.32 31.82 14.52
CA TRP A 116 25.48 30.63 14.67
C TRP A 116 24.13 30.90 15.34
N GLN A 117 24.07 31.85 16.28
CA GLN A 117 22.80 32.31 16.86
C GLN A 117 21.91 33.01 15.83
N LEU A 118 22.54 33.78 14.95
CA LEU A 118 21.83 34.55 13.93
C LEU A 118 21.21 33.64 12.86
N SER A 119 22.01 32.75 12.26
CA SER A 119 21.53 31.75 11.28
C SER A 119 22.19 30.38 11.46
N SER A 120 21.41 29.33 11.24
CA SER A 120 21.88 27.94 11.18
C SER A 120 22.23 27.50 9.75
N LYS A 121 22.25 28.42 8.78
CA LYS A 121 22.65 28.20 7.38
C LYS A 121 23.88 29.04 7.06
N ILE A 122 25.06 28.41 7.01
CA ILE A 122 26.34 29.08 6.80
C ILE A 122 27.05 28.47 5.60
N VAL A 123 27.61 29.33 4.75
CA VAL A 123 28.56 28.95 3.70
C VAL A 123 29.89 29.65 3.99
N THR A 124 31.01 28.95 3.85
CA THR A 124 32.33 29.54 4.07
C THR A 124 33.34 29.10 3.00
N THR A 125 34.25 30.02 2.69
CA THR A 125 35.43 29.77 1.85
C THR A 125 36.68 29.51 2.69
N ASN A 126 36.57 29.50 4.02
CA ASN A 126 37.69 29.28 4.90
C ASN A 126 37.97 27.78 5.04
N TYR A 127 39.25 27.44 5.08
CA TYR A 127 39.70 26.07 5.30
C TYR A 127 39.75 25.70 6.78
N ASP A 128 39.89 26.69 7.67
CA ASP A 128 40.00 26.50 9.13
C ASP A 128 38.73 25.87 9.75
N SER A 129 38.82 25.44 11.02
CA SER A 129 37.72 24.82 11.77
C SER A 129 37.12 25.70 12.86
N VAL A 130 37.23 27.03 12.74
CA VAL A 130 36.78 27.97 13.78
C VAL A 130 35.25 28.00 13.89
N LEU A 131 34.53 27.90 12.77
CA LEU A 131 33.07 27.87 12.76
C LEU A 131 32.54 26.59 13.44
N GLU A 132 33.19 25.46 13.19
CA GLU A 132 32.87 24.14 13.75
C GLU A 132 33.12 24.11 15.26
N ALA A 133 34.24 24.67 15.71
CA ALA A 133 34.59 24.74 17.13
C ALA A 133 33.62 25.61 17.95
N ASN A 134 32.99 26.61 17.32
CA ASN A 134 32.05 27.54 17.95
C ASN A 134 30.57 27.23 17.64
N MET A 135 30.31 26.04 17.11
CA MET A 135 28.97 25.64 16.70
C MET A 135 28.08 25.38 17.91
N LEU A 136 27.01 26.15 18.03
CA LEU A 136 26.11 26.08 19.19
C LEU A 136 25.23 24.83 19.22
N ARG A 137 25.11 24.15 18.08
CA ARG A 137 24.35 22.91 17.93
C ARG A 137 25.24 21.86 17.26
N PRO A 138 25.74 20.84 17.99
CA PRO A 138 26.71 19.87 17.46
C PRO A 138 26.20 19.02 16.27
N ASN A 139 24.89 19.07 16.00
CA ASN A 139 24.23 18.26 14.97
C ASN A 139 24.08 18.97 13.61
N ILE A 140 24.51 20.22 13.48
CA ILE A 140 24.46 20.91 12.18
C ILE A 140 25.48 20.26 11.25
N LYS A 141 25.04 19.94 10.03
CA LYS A 141 25.86 19.16 9.09
C LYS A 141 26.90 20.04 8.43
N THR A 142 28.17 19.72 8.67
CA THR A 142 29.32 20.29 7.95
C THR A 142 29.67 19.41 6.76
N PHE A 143 29.85 19.99 5.58
CA PHE A 143 30.29 19.26 4.38
C PHE A 143 31.05 20.16 3.40
N ASP A 144 31.90 19.53 2.60
CA ASP A 144 32.72 20.18 1.57
C ASP A 144 32.08 20.12 0.17
N ASN A 145 32.81 20.63 -0.83
CA ASN A 145 32.40 20.71 -2.23
C ASN A 145 32.32 19.37 -3.00
N GLN A 146 32.72 18.24 -2.41
CA GLN A 146 32.62 16.91 -3.02
C GLN A 146 31.36 16.14 -2.59
N ASN A 147 30.70 16.57 -1.50
CA ASN A 147 29.50 15.92 -0.99
C ASN A 147 28.22 16.36 -1.72
N ILE A 148 28.07 15.94 -2.98
CA ILE A 148 26.97 16.33 -3.88
C ILE A 148 25.59 16.10 -3.22
N PHE A 149 25.46 15.04 -2.43
CA PHE A 149 24.22 14.73 -1.73
C PHE A 149 23.85 15.79 -0.69
N GLN A 150 24.80 16.24 0.14
CA GLN A 150 24.53 17.27 1.13
C GLN A 150 24.35 18.66 0.49
N ILE A 151 25.06 18.93 -0.60
CA ILE A 151 24.91 20.16 -1.42
C ILE A 151 23.47 20.26 -1.94
N LEU A 152 22.93 19.22 -2.57
CA LEU A 152 21.54 19.21 -3.04
C LEU A 152 20.54 19.28 -1.87
N LYS A 153 20.83 18.64 -0.73
CA LYS A 153 19.97 18.68 0.46
C LYS A 153 19.92 20.08 1.10
N SER A 154 21.01 20.83 1.01
CA SER A 154 21.12 22.18 1.59
C SER A 154 20.22 23.21 0.90
N GLN A 155 19.73 22.92 -0.31
CA GLN A 155 18.75 23.74 -1.03
C GLN A 155 17.37 23.79 -0.33
N ASN A 156 17.07 22.88 0.59
CA ASN A 156 15.79 22.85 1.31
C ASN A 156 15.69 23.97 2.36
N ASN A 157 14.49 24.55 2.51
CA ASN A 157 14.26 25.70 3.39
C ASN A 157 14.50 25.42 4.88
N ASP A 158 14.22 24.20 5.35
CA ASP A 158 14.38 23.80 6.76
C ASP A 158 15.75 23.17 7.06
N SER A 159 16.66 23.19 6.10
CA SER A 159 18.01 22.66 6.28
C SER A 159 18.85 23.58 7.19
N GLU A 160 19.65 22.96 8.05
CA GLU A 160 20.69 23.63 8.83
C GLU A 160 22.02 23.02 8.39
N PHE A 161 22.98 23.86 8.01
CA PHE A 161 24.23 23.39 7.42
C PHE A 161 25.39 24.37 7.60
N LEU A 162 26.60 23.82 7.59
CA LEU A 162 27.85 24.52 7.30
C LEU A 162 28.43 23.95 6.00
N TYR A 163 28.40 24.75 4.94
CA TYR A 163 28.91 24.33 3.64
C TYR A 163 30.26 24.99 3.35
N LYS A 164 31.33 24.19 3.32
CA LYS A 164 32.70 24.64 3.06
C LYS A 164 33.01 24.53 1.57
N ILE A 165 32.57 25.53 0.81
CA ILE A 165 32.59 25.49 -0.66
C ILE A 165 34.01 25.40 -1.24
N HIS A 166 35.00 25.96 -0.57
CA HIS A 166 36.39 25.85 -1.03
C HIS A 166 37.09 24.60 -0.51
N GLY A 167 36.41 23.75 0.27
CA GLY A 167 36.97 22.54 0.85
C GLY A 167 37.41 22.72 2.30
N ASP A 168 37.97 21.67 2.85
CA ASP A 168 38.39 21.60 4.25
C ASP A 168 39.90 21.31 4.33
N TYR A 169 40.60 21.93 5.28
CA TYR A 169 42.03 21.67 5.48
C TYR A 169 42.29 20.17 5.73
N SER A 170 41.43 19.48 6.48
CA SER A 170 41.54 18.05 6.82
C SER A 170 41.56 17.14 5.60
N ASN A 171 41.09 17.61 4.43
CA ASN A 171 41.17 16.91 3.18
C ASN A 171 41.76 17.81 2.08
N PRO A 172 43.09 17.81 1.90
CA PRO A 172 43.79 18.65 0.94
C PRO A 172 43.28 18.50 -0.51
N LYS A 173 42.68 17.36 -0.86
CA LYS A 173 42.14 17.12 -2.21
C LYS A 173 40.89 17.95 -2.52
N THR A 174 40.15 18.36 -1.49
CA THR A 174 38.92 19.17 -1.62
C THR A 174 39.21 20.66 -1.72
N MET A 175 40.44 21.07 -1.38
CA MET A 175 40.83 22.47 -1.28
C MET A 175 40.91 23.16 -2.65
N THR A 176 40.29 24.33 -2.75
CA THR A 176 40.14 25.12 -3.99
C THR A 176 41.19 26.21 -4.02
N VAL A 177 42.38 25.88 -4.52
CA VAL A 177 43.54 26.79 -4.48
C VAL A 177 43.90 27.27 -5.87
N PHE A 178 43.95 26.37 -6.85
CA PHE A 178 44.44 26.67 -8.20
C PHE A 178 43.31 26.93 -9.19
N ARG A 179 43.64 27.56 -10.31
CA ARG A 179 42.68 27.97 -11.34
C ARG A 179 41.78 26.83 -11.81
N SER A 180 42.35 25.66 -12.08
CA SER A 180 41.55 24.50 -12.50
C SER A 180 40.60 23.98 -11.41
N ASP A 181 40.90 24.22 -10.12
CA ASP A 181 39.99 23.85 -9.02
C ASP A 181 38.77 24.79 -9.01
N TYR A 182 38.98 26.10 -9.19
CA TYR A 182 37.91 27.09 -9.32
C TYR A 182 37.01 26.83 -10.54
N GLU A 183 37.63 26.55 -11.71
CA GLU A 183 36.89 26.24 -12.94
C GLU A 183 36.04 24.97 -12.81
N ASN A 184 36.43 24.02 -11.96
CA ASN A 184 35.64 22.81 -11.70
C ASN A 184 34.39 23.10 -10.85
N ILE A 185 34.52 23.89 -9.78
CA ILE A 185 33.42 24.16 -8.84
C ILE A 185 32.39 25.12 -9.42
N TYR A 186 32.85 26.19 -10.07
CA TYR A 186 31.97 27.22 -10.64
C TYR A 186 31.57 26.94 -12.10
N ASN A 187 31.67 25.68 -12.53
CA ASN A 187 31.20 25.21 -13.84
C ASN A 187 29.66 25.15 -13.84
N PRO A 188 28.97 25.64 -14.89
CA PRO A 188 27.50 25.55 -15.01
C PRO A 188 26.90 24.13 -14.98
N LYS A 189 27.73 23.09 -15.09
CA LYS A 189 27.29 21.68 -14.98
C LYS A 189 27.55 21.07 -13.60
N ASN A 190 28.06 21.86 -12.65
CA ASN A 190 28.43 21.38 -11.33
C ASN A 190 27.32 21.67 -10.31
N PRO A 191 26.89 20.69 -9.50
CA PRO A 191 25.88 20.88 -8.46
C PRO A 191 26.15 22.02 -7.47
N ASN A 192 27.42 22.41 -7.30
CA ASN A 192 27.82 23.54 -6.45
C ASN A 192 27.30 24.89 -7.01
N GLU A 193 27.37 25.08 -8.32
CA GLU A 193 26.89 26.29 -9.01
C GLU A 193 25.35 26.35 -8.97
N ASP A 194 24.68 25.22 -9.22
CA ASP A 194 23.22 25.08 -9.10
C ASP A 194 22.70 25.41 -7.68
N ALA A 195 23.39 24.95 -6.64
CA ALA A 195 23.03 25.24 -5.25
C ALA A 195 23.14 26.73 -4.89
N LEU A 196 24.22 27.39 -5.30
CA LEU A 196 24.39 28.84 -5.08
C LEU A 196 23.38 29.66 -5.87
N SER A 197 23.10 29.29 -7.12
CA SER A 197 22.07 29.91 -7.95
C SER A 197 20.68 29.79 -7.30
N THR A 198 20.37 28.63 -6.74
CA THR A 198 19.10 28.38 -6.02
C THR A 198 19.01 29.19 -4.73
N PHE A 199 20.09 29.27 -3.96
CA PHE A 199 20.15 30.12 -2.77
C PHE A 199 19.93 31.60 -3.13
N TYR A 200 20.61 32.10 -4.17
CA TYR A 200 20.47 33.51 -4.58
C TYR A 200 19.04 33.85 -5.02
N LYS A 201 18.30 32.90 -5.61
CA LYS A 201 16.92 33.08 -6.04
C LYS A 201 15.92 33.19 -4.89
N GLY A 202 16.11 32.43 -3.81
CA GLY A 202 15.11 32.24 -2.76
C GLY A 202 15.54 32.61 -1.34
N LYS A 203 16.79 33.03 -1.14
CA LYS A 203 17.37 33.35 0.18
C LYS A 203 18.00 34.73 0.18
N THR A 204 18.24 35.25 1.38
CA THR A 204 18.98 36.51 1.58
C THR A 204 20.39 36.20 2.04
N PHE A 205 21.41 36.62 1.30
CA PHE A 205 22.80 36.52 1.70
C PHE A 205 23.26 37.68 2.57
N LEU A 206 24.00 37.36 3.64
CA LEU A 206 24.75 38.30 4.47
C LEU A 206 26.23 37.90 4.48
N PHE A 207 27.08 38.72 3.88
CA PHE A 207 28.53 38.49 3.80
C PHE A 207 29.26 39.11 4.99
N ILE A 208 30.10 38.33 5.66
CA ILE A 208 30.87 38.73 6.84
C ILE A 208 32.33 38.29 6.67
N GLY A 209 33.27 39.22 6.83
CA GLY A 209 34.72 38.94 6.73
C GLY A 209 35.18 38.51 5.34
N PHE A 210 34.38 38.75 4.30
CA PHE A 210 34.61 38.31 2.94
C PHE A 210 35.05 39.48 2.05
N SER A 211 36.11 39.32 1.26
CA SER A 211 36.50 40.31 0.25
C SER A 211 35.95 39.92 -1.11
N LEU A 212 35.11 40.77 -1.72
CA LEU A 212 34.55 40.59 -3.08
C LEU A 212 35.60 40.84 -4.18
N THR A 213 36.85 40.48 -3.92
CA THR A 213 37.99 40.60 -4.83
C THR A 213 38.25 39.30 -5.59
N ASP A 214 37.53 38.23 -5.26
CA ASP A 214 37.62 36.94 -5.96
C ASP A 214 36.88 37.03 -7.32
N PRO A 215 37.59 36.93 -8.46
CA PRO A 215 37.01 37.09 -9.78
C PRO A 215 36.03 35.97 -10.16
N TYR A 216 36.15 34.77 -9.58
CA TYR A 216 35.22 33.66 -9.82
C TYR A 216 33.91 33.87 -9.08
N VAL A 217 33.98 34.34 -7.85
CA VAL A 217 32.80 34.71 -7.06
C VAL A 217 32.09 35.91 -7.68
N ASN A 218 32.83 36.90 -8.17
CA ASN A 218 32.25 38.04 -8.90
C ASN A 218 31.59 37.60 -10.22
N SER A 219 32.27 36.74 -11.01
CA SER A 219 31.70 36.20 -12.24
C SER A 219 30.42 35.39 -11.99
N LEU A 220 30.37 34.64 -10.88
CA LEU A 220 29.18 33.90 -10.48
C LEU A 220 28.02 34.87 -10.18
N PHE A 221 28.24 35.91 -9.37
CA PHE A 221 27.19 36.89 -9.07
C PHE A 221 26.74 37.67 -10.30
N ASP A 222 27.66 38.03 -11.21
CA ASP A 222 27.32 38.67 -12.48
C ASP A 222 26.47 37.77 -13.39
N LYS A 223 26.78 36.47 -13.45
CA LYS A 223 26.00 35.48 -14.21
C LYS A 223 24.61 35.30 -13.61
N ILE A 224 24.53 35.12 -12.29
CA ILE A 224 23.26 34.96 -11.58
C ILE A 224 22.41 36.22 -11.76
N LYS A 225 23.00 37.41 -11.66
CA LYS A 225 22.32 38.69 -11.92
C LYS A 225 21.79 38.78 -13.36
N LYS A 226 22.60 38.43 -14.36
CA LYS A 226 22.15 38.40 -15.78
C LYS A 226 21.03 37.39 -16.02
N LEU A 227 21.07 36.22 -15.38
CA LEU A 227 20.05 35.18 -15.52
C LEU A 227 18.71 35.55 -14.88
N TYR A 228 18.74 36.39 -13.83
CA TYR A 228 17.57 36.75 -13.04
C TYR A 228 17.27 38.26 -13.04
N GLU A 229 17.76 39.00 -14.04
CA GLU A 229 17.50 40.43 -14.19
C GLU A 229 15.98 40.68 -14.28
N GLY A 230 15.41 41.35 -13.26
CA GLY A 230 13.97 41.59 -13.11
C GLY A 230 13.18 40.55 -12.30
N TYR A 231 13.81 39.46 -11.83
CA TYR A 231 13.19 38.36 -11.07
C TYR A 231 13.80 38.13 -9.68
N THR A 232 14.84 38.86 -9.28
CA THR A 232 15.38 38.79 -7.92
C THR A 232 14.46 39.53 -6.93
N ILE A 233 13.86 38.78 -6.00
CA ILE A 233 12.85 39.30 -5.04
C ILE A 233 13.52 39.89 -3.77
N ASN A 234 14.70 39.36 -3.39
CA ASN A 234 15.35 39.62 -2.10
C ASN A 234 16.66 40.44 -2.24
N LYS A 235 16.91 41.37 -1.31
CA LYS A 235 18.15 42.20 -1.27
C LYS A 235 19.24 41.52 -0.45
N HIS A 236 20.50 41.60 -0.88
CA HIS A 236 21.65 41.03 -0.16
C HIS A 236 22.49 42.10 0.54
N PHE A 237 23.29 41.70 1.53
CA PHE A 237 23.99 42.62 2.43
C PHE A 237 25.45 42.18 2.69
N VAL A 238 26.36 43.14 2.89
CA VAL A 238 27.76 42.87 3.27
C VAL A 238 28.20 43.81 4.38
N PHE A 239 28.90 43.30 5.39
CA PHE A 239 29.59 44.17 6.36
C PHE A 239 30.94 44.63 5.81
N THR A 240 31.22 45.94 5.91
CA THR A 240 32.51 46.52 5.46
C THR A 240 33.03 47.54 6.45
N THR A 241 34.36 47.60 6.61
CA THR A 241 35.08 48.66 7.33
C THR A 241 35.61 49.76 6.41
N LYS A 242 35.53 49.57 5.09
CA LYS A 242 36.00 50.51 4.06
C LYS A 242 34.81 51.09 3.29
N ASP A 243 34.95 52.32 2.80
CA ASP A 243 33.98 52.92 1.88
C ASP A 243 34.22 52.37 0.47
N GLU A 244 33.75 51.14 0.25
CA GLU A 244 33.76 50.45 -1.04
C GLU A 244 32.34 50.43 -1.62
N ASP A 245 32.22 50.68 -2.93
CA ASP A 245 30.94 50.69 -3.63
C ASP A 245 30.59 49.29 -4.14
N PHE A 246 29.58 48.67 -3.53
CA PHE A 246 29.09 47.33 -3.87
C PHE A 246 27.85 47.34 -4.77
N THR A 247 27.44 48.51 -5.27
CA THR A 247 26.24 48.64 -6.14
C THR A 247 26.34 47.81 -7.40
N HIS A 248 27.56 47.59 -7.93
CA HIS A 248 27.79 46.71 -9.07
C HIS A 248 27.24 45.29 -8.85
N TYR A 249 27.38 44.77 -7.63
CA TYR A 249 26.98 43.42 -7.24
C TYR A 249 25.53 43.32 -6.73
N ASP A 250 24.77 44.43 -6.70
CA ASP A 250 23.43 44.52 -6.07
C ASP A 250 23.42 44.11 -4.58
N ILE A 251 24.55 44.36 -3.90
CA ILE A 251 24.72 44.11 -2.47
C ILE A 251 24.76 45.45 -1.74
N LYS A 252 23.98 45.57 -0.66
CA LYS A 252 24.00 46.76 0.18
C LYS A 252 25.10 46.64 1.24
N GLY A 253 26.06 47.57 1.22
CA GLY A 253 27.07 47.68 2.27
C GLY A 253 26.51 48.21 3.59
N ILE A 254 26.80 47.50 4.68
CA ILE A 254 26.54 47.92 6.06
C ILE A 254 27.89 48.28 6.69
N LYS A 255 28.09 49.58 6.95
CA LYS A 255 29.36 50.10 7.46
C LYS A 255 29.53 49.79 8.94
N ILE A 256 30.62 49.13 9.30
CA ILE A 256 31.07 48.85 10.66
C ILE A 256 32.43 49.52 10.92
N LYS A 257 32.73 49.88 12.16
CA LYS A 257 34.01 50.56 12.48
C LYS A 257 35.18 49.59 12.58
N ASP A 258 34.94 48.40 13.10
CA ASP A 258 35.92 47.35 13.33
C ASP A 258 35.24 45.98 13.28
N TRP A 259 36.03 44.92 13.04
CA TRP A 259 35.56 43.53 12.97
C TRP A 259 35.33 42.88 14.34
N GLY A 260 35.53 43.61 15.45
CA GLY A 260 35.38 43.15 16.83
C GLY A 260 34.06 43.61 17.44
N ASP A 261 34.13 44.59 18.33
CA ASP A 261 33.02 45.05 19.17
C ASP A 261 31.88 45.65 18.34
N SER A 262 32.20 46.38 17.26
CA SER A 262 31.18 46.99 16.41
C SER A 262 30.34 45.97 15.64
N LEU A 263 30.97 44.89 15.14
CA LEU A 263 30.27 43.79 14.48
C LEU A 263 29.42 43.01 15.48
N LYS A 264 30.00 42.70 16.66
CA LYS A 264 29.32 42.00 17.76
C LYS A 264 28.01 42.70 18.14
N TYR A 265 28.08 44.00 18.42
CA TYR A 265 26.90 44.79 18.80
C TYR A 265 25.79 44.75 17.75
N TYR A 266 26.14 44.76 16.46
CA TYR A 266 25.16 44.74 15.39
C TYR A 266 24.46 43.38 15.26
N ILE A 267 25.21 42.27 15.40
CA ILE A 267 24.64 40.91 15.36
C ILE A 267 23.72 40.66 16.56
N GLU A 268 24.09 41.12 17.76
CA GLU A 268 23.27 40.99 18.96
C GLU A 268 21.89 41.66 18.80
N GLN A 269 21.83 42.85 18.21
CA GLN A 269 20.54 43.51 17.97
C GLN A 269 19.65 42.76 16.98
N LEU A 270 20.22 42.08 15.98
CA LEU A 270 19.47 41.26 15.05
C LEU A 270 18.88 40.02 15.76
N ILE A 271 19.63 39.43 16.69
CA ILE A 271 19.20 38.26 17.47
C ILE A 271 18.03 38.62 18.40
N ASP A 272 18.07 39.78 19.06
CA ASP A 272 17.00 40.19 19.97
C ASP A 272 15.65 40.38 19.26
N LYS A 273 15.67 40.88 18.02
CA LYS A 273 14.44 41.00 17.21
C LYS A 273 13.83 39.64 16.88
N LYS A 274 14.65 38.61 16.66
CA LYS A 274 14.20 37.22 16.39
C LYS A 274 13.44 36.59 17.57
N LYS A 275 13.75 36.96 18.82
CA LYS A 275 13.15 36.32 20.02
C LYS A 275 11.73 36.79 20.33
N HIS A 276 11.38 38.04 20.02
CA HIS A 276 10.07 38.62 20.37
C HIS A 276 8.90 38.09 19.52
N THR A 277 9.15 37.57 18.33
CA THR A 277 8.10 37.15 17.38
C THR A 277 7.56 35.74 17.70
N ASN A 278 8.38 34.84 18.26
CA ASN A 278 8.01 33.45 18.57
C ASN A 278 7.01 33.31 19.74
N THR A 279 6.97 34.26 20.67
CA THR A 279 6.13 34.19 21.89
C THR A 279 4.65 34.44 21.61
N ARG A 280 4.29 35.04 20.48
CA ARG A 280 2.91 35.44 20.14
C ARG A 280 2.07 34.30 19.54
N ILE A 281 2.71 33.34 18.87
CA ILE A 281 2.07 32.26 18.10
C ILE A 281 1.58 31.11 19.02
N ASN A 282 2.29 30.83 20.11
CA ASN A 282 1.96 29.71 21.02
C ASN A 282 0.66 29.91 21.82
N ASN A 283 0.21 31.15 22.04
CA ASN A 283 -0.98 31.43 22.84
C ASN A 283 -2.32 31.20 22.10
N GLU A 284 -2.33 31.16 20.77
CA GLU A 284 -3.56 30.93 19.98
C GLU A 284 -3.91 29.45 19.83
N MET A 285 -2.92 28.54 19.91
CA MET A 285 -3.13 27.10 19.75
C MET A 285 -3.71 26.40 20.99
N LEU A 286 -3.53 26.97 22.19
CA LEU A 286 -4.00 26.38 23.45
C LEU A 286 -5.53 26.40 23.60
N ASN A 287 -6.22 27.32 22.92
CA ASN A 287 -7.68 27.48 23.04
C ASN A 287 -8.49 26.49 22.18
N LEU A 288 -7.90 25.87 21.15
CA LEU A 288 -8.60 24.90 20.28
C LEU A 288 -8.65 23.47 20.84
N ALA A 289 -7.81 23.13 21.83
CA ALA A 289 -7.65 21.76 22.31
C ALA A 289 -8.73 21.27 23.30
N ASN A 290 -9.58 22.16 23.82
CA ASN A 290 -10.51 21.84 24.91
C ASN A 290 -11.91 21.35 24.47
N GLU A 291 -12.21 21.20 23.17
CA GLU A 291 -13.60 20.95 22.72
C GLU A 291 -13.97 19.51 22.29
N ILE A 292 -13.08 18.51 22.16
CA ILE A 292 -13.49 17.16 21.71
C ILE A 292 -12.68 16.02 22.35
N SER A 293 -13.33 15.13 23.14
CA SER A 293 -12.75 13.91 23.75
C SER A 293 -13.44 12.60 23.32
N LEU A 294 -12.70 11.48 23.17
CA LEU A 294 -13.20 10.09 23.00
C LEU A 294 -12.33 9.11 23.83
N ASN A 295 -12.92 8.03 24.39
CA ASN A 295 -12.39 7.11 25.43
C ASN A 295 -11.97 5.69 24.92
N ASP A 296 -11.35 4.90 25.82
CA ASP A 296 -10.61 3.64 25.58
C ASP A 296 -11.40 2.41 25.06
N GLU A 297 -12.73 2.37 25.10
CA GLU A 297 -13.53 1.26 24.53
C GLU A 297 -13.52 1.23 22.98
N ASP A 298 -13.03 2.29 22.32
CA ASP A 298 -13.01 2.40 20.86
C ASP A 298 -11.84 1.66 20.18
N ILE A 299 -10.79 1.29 20.93
CA ILE A 299 -9.52 0.76 20.39
C ILE A 299 -9.67 -0.64 19.80
N GLU A 300 -10.48 -1.52 20.40
CA GLU A 300 -10.75 -2.87 19.86
C GLU A 300 -11.62 -2.84 18.58
N ASN A 301 -12.44 -1.80 18.40
CA ASN A 301 -13.32 -1.65 17.24
C ASN A 301 -12.64 -0.93 16.05
N LEU A 302 -11.55 -0.21 16.31
CA LEU A 302 -10.78 0.58 15.34
C LEU A 302 -10.29 -0.23 14.11
N PRO A 303 -9.77 -1.48 14.23
CA PRO A 303 -9.43 -2.31 13.08
C PRO A 303 -10.64 -2.63 12.18
N LYS A 304 -11.82 -2.80 12.78
CA LYS A 304 -13.09 -3.09 12.10
C LYS A 304 -13.60 -1.85 11.34
N ILE A 305 -13.48 -0.67 11.96
CA ILE A 305 -13.83 0.63 11.38
C ILE A 305 -12.91 0.98 10.20
N ILE A 306 -11.60 0.78 10.35
CA ILE A 306 -10.60 0.98 9.29
C ILE A 306 -10.89 0.05 8.10
N LYS A 307 -11.25 -1.20 8.35
CA LYS A 307 -11.62 -2.18 7.31
C LYS A 307 -12.90 -1.78 6.56
N ASN A 308 -13.91 -1.27 7.25
CA ASN A 308 -15.15 -0.77 6.64
C ASN A 308 -14.91 0.49 5.78
N LYS A 309 -14.02 1.40 6.22
CA LYS A 309 -13.63 2.59 5.44
C LYS A 309 -12.85 2.24 4.17
N ILE A 310 -12.01 1.19 4.19
CA ILE A 310 -11.38 0.66 2.98
C ILE A 310 -12.43 0.16 1.97
N GLU A 311 -13.50 -0.49 2.44
CA GLU A 311 -14.59 -0.95 1.57
C GLU A 311 -15.42 0.19 0.97
N GLU A 312 -15.64 1.28 1.72
CA GLU A 312 -16.29 2.48 1.20
C GLU A 312 -15.41 3.20 0.15
N ILE A 313 -14.09 3.32 0.39
CA ILE A 313 -13.13 3.89 -0.56
C ILE A 313 -13.09 3.10 -1.87
N LYS A 314 -13.21 1.77 -1.80
CA LYS A 314 -13.31 0.93 -3.00
C LYS A 314 -14.58 1.21 -3.82
N LYS A 315 -15.68 1.64 -3.18
CA LYS A 315 -16.94 1.99 -3.87
C LYS A 315 -16.91 3.40 -4.48
N THR A 316 -16.15 4.33 -3.90
CA THR A 316 -15.99 5.72 -4.38
C THR A 316 -14.51 6.14 -4.42
N PRO A 317 -13.71 5.64 -5.38
CA PRO A 317 -12.24 5.76 -5.36
C PRO A 317 -11.67 7.17 -5.58
N ASN A 318 -12.49 8.16 -5.93
CA ASN A 318 -12.07 9.56 -6.11
C ASN A 318 -12.55 10.48 -4.96
N ASP A 319 -13.16 9.93 -3.91
CA ASP A 319 -13.60 10.71 -2.77
C ASP A 319 -12.43 11.01 -1.82
N LYS A 320 -11.85 12.20 -1.98
CA LYS A 320 -10.71 12.66 -1.18
C LYS A 320 -11.03 12.78 0.31
N ASN A 321 -12.28 13.04 0.69
CA ASN A 321 -12.66 13.17 2.10
C ASN A 321 -12.64 11.81 2.79
N LEU A 322 -13.16 10.79 2.12
CA LEU A 322 -13.17 9.43 2.62
C LEU A 322 -11.74 8.85 2.74
N GLN A 323 -10.87 9.19 1.78
CA GLN A 323 -9.45 8.82 1.81
C GLN A 323 -8.71 9.46 3.00
N ASN A 324 -9.00 10.74 3.27
CA ASN A 324 -8.41 11.48 4.40
C ASN A 324 -8.91 10.93 5.75
N GLU A 325 -10.19 10.58 5.88
CA GLU A 325 -10.73 9.95 7.09
C GLU A 325 -10.06 8.60 7.41
N TYR A 326 -9.78 7.79 6.37
CA TYR A 326 -9.06 6.54 6.54
C TYR A 326 -7.61 6.74 7.02
N ASP A 327 -6.90 7.70 6.42
CA ASP A 327 -5.51 8.00 6.78
C ASP A 327 -5.39 8.56 8.21
N ASP A 328 -6.40 9.29 8.67
CA ASP A 328 -6.49 9.80 10.04
C ASP A 328 -6.76 8.67 11.06
N LEU A 329 -7.76 7.81 10.80
CA LEU A 329 -8.06 6.64 11.64
C LEU A 329 -6.87 5.67 11.75
N LYS A 330 -6.18 5.43 10.64
CA LYS A 330 -4.96 4.59 10.60
C LYS A 330 -3.82 5.19 11.42
N SER A 331 -3.63 6.51 11.33
CA SER A 331 -2.62 7.21 12.13
C SER A 331 -2.93 7.15 13.63
N LYS A 332 -4.22 7.18 14.00
CA LYS A 332 -4.68 7.06 15.38
C LYS A 332 -4.45 5.66 15.96
N TYR A 333 -4.73 4.60 15.19
CA TYR A 333 -4.46 3.21 15.59
C TYR A 333 -2.97 2.95 15.85
N ILE A 334 -2.09 3.40 14.93
CA ILE A 334 -0.63 3.27 15.07
C ILE A 334 -0.13 3.97 16.35
N ARG A 335 -0.75 5.09 16.71
CA ARG A 335 -0.34 5.86 17.89
C ARG A 335 -0.72 5.17 19.21
N LEU A 336 -1.80 4.41 19.23
CA LEU A 336 -2.32 3.70 20.41
C LEU A 336 -1.57 2.38 20.66
N VAL A 337 -1.14 1.68 19.61
CA VAL A 337 -0.45 0.38 19.71
C VAL A 337 1.05 0.51 19.97
N PHE A 338 1.67 1.62 19.56
CA PHE A 338 3.13 1.79 19.57
C PHE A 338 3.60 3.00 20.41
N GLY A 339 2.85 3.34 21.46
CA GLY A 339 3.22 4.38 22.44
C GLY A 339 4.43 4.00 23.31
N GLU A 340 5.16 5.01 23.77
CA GLU A 340 6.57 5.01 24.20
C GLU A 340 7.01 3.89 25.18
N ILE A 341 8.07 3.18 24.81
CA ILE A 341 8.82 2.29 25.69
C ILE A 341 10.29 2.72 25.60
N ASP A 342 10.69 3.54 26.56
CA ASP A 342 12.08 3.88 26.82
C ASP A 342 12.71 2.75 27.64
N TYR A 343 13.91 2.31 27.23
CA TYR A 343 15.08 1.94 28.03
C TYR A 343 15.92 0.84 27.35
N LEU A 344 17.22 1.10 27.16
CA LEU A 344 18.37 0.26 27.56
C LEU A 344 19.70 0.77 26.95
N ARG A 345 20.41 1.61 27.70
CA ARG A 345 21.84 1.86 27.52
C ARG A 345 22.64 1.05 28.52
N LYS A 346 23.22 -0.08 28.09
CA LYS A 346 24.54 -0.63 28.47
C LYS A 346 24.61 -2.12 28.08
N ILE A 347 25.32 -2.42 26.99
CA ILE A 347 25.77 -3.77 26.65
C ILE A 347 27.21 -3.94 27.13
N ASP A 348 27.46 -5.02 27.85
CA ASP A 348 28.69 -5.36 28.57
C ASP A 348 29.62 -6.26 27.73
N ASP A 349 30.94 -6.15 27.94
CA ASP A 349 32.03 -6.74 27.14
C ASP A 349 32.22 -8.27 27.31
N SER A 350 31.26 -8.99 27.90
CA SER A 350 31.41 -10.38 28.36
C SER A 350 31.23 -11.48 27.30
N TYR A 351 31.01 -11.14 26.02
CA TYR A 351 30.69 -12.10 24.94
C TYR A 351 31.74 -12.20 23.83
N LYS A 352 32.93 -11.62 24.03
CA LYS A 352 34.05 -11.73 23.10
C LYS A 352 34.87 -12.99 23.39
N ASP A 353 34.61 -14.07 22.66
CA ASP A 353 35.50 -15.25 22.63
C ASP A 353 36.54 -15.07 21.52
N ALA A 354 37.77 -14.76 21.93
CA ALA A 354 38.89 -14.49 21.02
C ALA A 354 39.20 -15.66 20.07
N ASN A 355 38.87 -16.90 20.45
CA ASN A 355 39.10 -18.08 19.59
C ASN A 355 38.07 -18.17 18.46
N LEU A 356 36.82 -17.80 18.74
CA LEU A 356 35.76 -17.69 17.72
C LEU A 356 36.00 -16.49 16.80
N GLU A 357 36.52 -15.38 17.32
CA GLU A 357 36.97 -14.23 16.52
C GLU A 357 38.05 -14.64 15.52
N SER A 358 39.07 -15.35 15.99
CA SER A 358 40.15 -15.85 15.13
C SER A 358 39.65 -16.84 14.07
N LEU A 359 38.72 -17.74 14.43
CA LEU A 359 38.13 -18.68 13.48
C LEU A 359 37.26 -17.98 12.43
N PHE A 360 36.46 -17.01 12.86
CA PHE A 360 35.64 -16.18 11.96
C PHE A 360 36.53 -15.49 10.91
N ASP A 361 37.59 -14.81 11.35
CA ASP A 361 38.50 -14.09 10.46
C ASP A 361 39.20 -15.05 9.49
N SER A 362 39.59 -16.24 9.97
CA SER A 362 40.21 -17.29 9.15
C SER A 362 39.27 -17.80 8.05
N ILE A 363 37.99 -17.98 8.36
CA ILE A 363 36.97 -18.38 7.36
C ILE A 363 36.73 -17.21 6.38
N TYR A 364 36.49 -16.01 6.90
CA TYR A 364 36.14 -14.82 6.12
C TYR A 364 37.22 -14.43 5.12
N ALA A 365 38.49 -14.40 5.55
CA ALA A 365 39.62 -13.96 4.72
C ALA A 365 40.12 -15.02 3.72
N SER A 366 39.62 -16.26 3.80
CA SER A 366 40.04 -17.35 2.92
C SER A 366 39.20 -17.44 1.66
N GLU A 367 39.81 -17.64 0.49
CA GLU A 367 39.08 -17.93 -0.76
C GLU A 367 38.57 -19.39 -0.78
N GLU A 368 39.42 -20.35 -0.41
CA GLU A 368 39.07 -21.77 -0.25
C GLU A 368 39.24 -22.22 1.22
N LEU A 369 38.30 -23.03 1.71
CA LEU A 369 38.31 -23.57 3.06
C LEU A 369 39.27 -24.77 3.16
N SER A 370 40.23 -24.66 4.06
CA SER A 370 41.11 -25.78 4.41
C SER A 370 40.32 -26.89 5.11
N ILE A 371 40.84 -28.12 5.06
CA ILE A 371 40.19 -29.28 5.70
C ILE A 371 40.15 -29.10 7.24
N ASP A 372 41.22 -28.56 7.81
CA ASP A 372 41.32 -28.26 9.25
C ASP A 372 40.26 -27.24 9.71
N ILE A 373 40.11 -26.14 8.97
CA ILE A 373 39.11 -25.10 9.29
C ILE A 373 37.68 -25.64 9.09
N TYR A 374 37.47 -26.47 8.06
CA TYR A 374 36.18 -27.14 7.83
C TYR A 374 35.80 -28.05 9.01
N GLU A 375 36.71 -28.91 9.48
CA GLU A 375 36.45 -29.81 10.59
C GLU A 375 36.24 -29.07 11.90
N ARG A 376 37.00 -28.00 12.16
CA ARG A 376 36.80 -27.13 13.34
C ARG A 376 35.45 -26.43 13.32
N ALA A 377 35.05 -25.86 12.18
CA ALA A 377 33.74 -25.23 12.02
C ALA A 377 32.59 -26.24 12.16
N ASN A 378 32.75 -27.45 11.63
CA ASN A 378 31.76 -28.53 11.75
C ASN A 378 31.69 -29.10 13.17
N THR A 379 32.81 -29.13 13.90
CA THR A 379 32.83 -29.53 15.32
C THR A 379 32.03 -28.53 16.17
N ILE A 380 32.23 -27.22 15.95
CA ILE A 380 31.45 -26.18 16.64
C ILE A 380 29.96 -26.25 16.24
N ARG A 381 29.64 -26.59 14.99
CA ARG A 381 28.25 -26.82 14.55
C ARG A 381 27.56 -27.93 15.36
N ILE A 382 28.28 -29.02 15.65
CA ILE A 382 27.71 -30.21 16.31
C ILE A 382 27.76 -30.06 17.84
N ASP A 383 28.75 -29.36 18.39
CA ASP A 383 28.92 -29.14 19.83
C ASP A 383 27.97 -28.05 20.36
N THR A 384 26.72 -28.44 20.54
CA THR A 384 25.68 -27.62 21.16
C THR A 384 25.88 -27.41 22.68
N THR A 385 26.78 -28.18 23.31
CA THR A 385 27.00 -28.16 24.77
C THR A 385 27.97 -27.07 25.21
N ASN A 386 29.07 -26.87 24.47
CA ASN A 386 30.06 -25.85 24.80
C ASN A 386 29.91 -24.57 23.97
N HIS A 387 29.18 -24.63 22.83
CA HIS A 387 28.97 -23.48 21.97
C HIS A 387 27.48 -23.17 21.82
N THR A 388 27.09 -21.97 22.26
CA THR A 388 25.72 -21.46 22.17
C THR A 388 25.29 -21.26 20.72
N TRP A 389 23.98 -21.16 20.48
CA TRP A 389 23.43 -20.85 19.16
C TRP A 389 24.05 -19.58 18.55
N PHE A 390 24.41 -18.60 19.39
CA PHE A 390 25.05 -17.35 18.98
C PHE A 390 26.41 -17.60 18.34
N HIS A 391 27.29 -18.37 19.01
CA HIS A 391 28.61 -18.74 18.49
C HIS A 391 28.51 -19.49 17.15
N ARG A 392 27.58 -20.44 17.04
CA ARG A 392 27.39 -21.23 15.80
C ARG A 392 26.88 -20.36 14.65
N SER A 393 25.98 -19.42 14.94
CA SER A 393 25.44 -18.50 13.94
C SER A 393 26.49 -17.53 13.37
N GLN A 394 27.56 -17.22 14.12
CA GLN A 394 28.68 -16.40 13.62
C GLN A 394 29.48 -17.12 12.53
N ILE A 395 29.61 -18.44 12.63
CA ILE A 395 30.27 -19.27 11.61
C ILE A 395 29.48 -19.24 10.30
N VAL A 396 28.15 -19.33 10.37
CA VAL A 396 27.24 -19.20 9.21
C VAL A 396 27.50 -17.88 8.46
N SER A 397 27.62 -16.77 9.20
CA SER A 397 27.94 -15.46 8.62
C SER A 397 29.33 -15.42 7.98
N ALA A 398 30.35 -15.98 8.63
CA ALA A 398 31.71 -16.02 8.07
C ALA A 398 31.76 -16.75 6.72
N LEU A 399 31.09 -17.90 6.61
CA LEU A 399 31.01 -18.71 5.39
C LEU A 399 30.35 -17.94 4.24
N ALA A 400 29.23 -17.28 4.54
CA ALA A 400 28.46 -16.53 3.54
C ALA A 400 29.21 -15.28 3.06
N CYS A 401 29.75 -14.49 3.98
CA CYS A 401 30.50 -13.27 3.66
C CYS A 401 31.76 -13.59 2.83
N SER A 402 32.47 -14.67 3.18
CA SER A 402 33.63 -15.14 2.41
C SER A 402 33.26 -15.43 0.94
N LEU A 403 32.19 -16.21 0.72
CA LEU A 403 31.77 -16.57 -0.64
C LEU A 403 31.29 -15.35 -1.46
N LEU A 404 30.69 -14.34 -0.83
CA LEU A 404 30.28 -13.08 -1.49
C LEU A 404 31.46 -12.21 -1.91
N VAL A 405 32.51 -12.13 -1.07
CA VAL A 405 33.68 -11.29 -1.32
C VAL A 405 34.50 -11.82 -2.49
N PHE A 406 34.80 -13.12 -2.50
CA PHE A 406 35.70 -13.71 -3.50
C PHE A 406 35.00 -14.07 -4.81
N LYS A 407 33.66 -14.23 -4.81
CA LYS A 407 32.84 -14.60 -5.98
C LYS A 407 33.26 -15.92 -6.66
N THR A 408 34.02 -16.77 -5.97
CA THR A 408 34.47 -18.09 -6.41
C THR A 408 33.73 -19.19 -5.65
N ILE A 409 33.56 -20.35 -6.30
CA ILE A 409 32.79 -21.46 -5.74
C ILE A 409 33.70 -22.34 -4.92
N ASP A 410 33.54 -22.28 -3.60
CA ASP A 410 34.05 -23.32 -2.72
C ASP A 410 32.92 -24.27 -2.30
N LYS A 411 33.00 -25.50 -2.83
CA LYS A 411 32.03 -26.57 -2.53
C LYS A 411 31.92 -26.85 -1.02
N LYS A 412 33.02 -26.74 -0.26
CA LYS A 412 33.04 -27.07 1.17
C LYS A 412 32.24 -26.05 1.98
N LYS A 413 32.39 -24.75 1.67
CA LYS A 413 31.62 -23.68 2.32
C LYS A 413 30.13 -23.82 2.05
N ILE A 414 29.74 -24.11 0.80
CA ILE A 414 28.33 -24.29 0.43
C ILE A 414 27.74 -25.54 1.09
N LEU A 415 28.46 -26.67 1.08
CA LEU A 415 28.00 -27.90 1.73
C LEU A 415 27.85 -27.75 3.24
N LEU A 416 28.76 -27.01 3.90
CA LEU A 416 28.70 -26.72 5.33
C LEU A 416 27.55 -25.76 5.66
N LEU A 417 27.32 -24.75 4.82
CA LEU A 417 26.18 -23.84 4.94
C LEU A 417 24.84 -24.60 4.83
N ILE A 418 24.77 -25.57 3.91
CA ILE A 418 23.64 -26.50 3.79
C ILE A 418 23.51 -27.38 5.05
N ASP A 419 24.61 -27.81 5.67
CA ASP A 419 24.57 -28.61 6.91
C ASP A 419 24.09 -27.82 8.13
N PHE A 420 24.28 -26.50 8.16
CA PHE A 420 23.71 -25.63 9.19
C PHE A 420 22.19 -25.49 9.09
N LEU A 421 21.56 -25.89 7.97
CA LEU A 421 20.09 -25.99 7.88
C LEU A 421 19.50 -27.11 8.75
N ASN A 422 20.33 -28.08 9.14
CA ASN A 422 19.93 -29.17 10.02
C ASN A 422 20.28 -28.86 11.49
N ASP A 423 20.66 -27.62 11.83
CA ASP A 423 20.83 -27.22 13.24
C ASP A 423 19.44 -27.16 13.89
N ASN A 424 19.31 -27.76 15.07
CA ASN A 424 18.04 -27.85 15.79
C ASN A 424 17.62 -26.50 16.41
N GLU A 425 18.54 -25.53 16.48
CA GLU A 425 18.26 -24.19 16.98
C GLU A 425 17.69 -23.29 15.91
N GLU A 426 16.50 -22.73 16.19
CA GLU A 426 15.70 -21.95 15.23
C GLU A 426 16.51 -20.84 14.55
N LYS A 427 17.31 -20.17 15.37
CA LYS A 427 18.11 -18.99 15.04
C LYS A 427 19.28 -19.27 14.08
N VAL A 428 19.80 -20.49 14.08
CA VAL A 428 20.98 -20.86 13.29
C VAL A 428 20.56 -21.31 11.90
N TRP A 429 19.53 -22.14 11.79
CA TRP A 429 19.08 -22.68 10.50
C TRP A 429 18.37 -21.61 9.64
N GLU A 430 17.60 -20.69 10.23
CA GLU A 430 16.98 -19.56 9.49
C GLU A 430 18.03 -18.66 8.84
N ARG A 431 19.13 -18.43 9.58
CA ARG A 431 20.28 -17.66 9.10
C ARG A 431 20.98 -18.39 7.95
N ALA A 432 21.19 -19.69 8.09
CA ALA A 432 21.77 -20.52 7.04
C ALA A 432 20.90 -20.53 5.76
N LEU A 433 19.57 -20.59 5.89
CA LEU A 433 18.63 -20.53 4.76
C LEU A 433 18.73 -19.22 4.01
N THR A 434 18.72 -18.11 4.73
CA THR A 434 18.83 -16.77 4.15
C THR A 434 20.11 -16.62 3.33
N TYR A 435 21.24 -17.04 3.89
CA TYR A 435 22.53 -16.91 3.21
C TYR A 435 22.72 -17.92 2.08
N LEU A 436 22.14 -19.12 2.18
CA LEU A 436 22.20 -20.10 1.11
C LEU A 436 21.50 -19.59 -0.16
N VAL A 437 20.33 -18.96 0.00
CA VAL A 437 19.58 -18.34 -1.10
C VAL A 437 20.40 -17.26 -1.79
N VAL A 438 20.93 -16.31 -1.00
CA VAL A 438 21.76 -15.20 -1.49
C VAL A 438 22.98 -15.74 -2.24
N MET A 439 23.62 -16.77 -1.71
CA MET A 439 24.81 -17.35 -2.31
C MET A 439 24.55 -18.10 -3.61
N LEU A 440 23.56 -18.99 -3.65
CA LEU A 440 23.30 -19.82 -4.82
C LEU A 440 22.92 -18.96 -6.04
N ASN A 441 22.24 -17.84 -5.84
CA ASN A 441 21.94 -16.95 -6.96
C ASN A 441 23.08 -15.99 -7.31
N HIS A 442 23.84 -15.49 -6.33
CA HIS A 442 25.08 -14.74 -6.61
C HIS A 442 26.05 -15.53 -7.52
N LEU A 443 26.08 -16.85 -7.33
CA LEU A 443 26.87 -17.77 -8.16
C LEU A 443 26.20 -18.12 -9.50
N GLY A 444 24.92 -17.82 -9.70
CA GLY A 444 24.12 -18.11 -10.90
C GLY A 444 24.08 -19.61 -11.22
N ASN A 445 24.02 -19.98 -12.51
CA ASN A 445 23.98 -21.40 -12.92
C ASN A 445 25.29 -22.18 -12.66
N LYS A 446 26.32 -21.54 -12.10
CA LYS A 446 27.65 -22.17 -11.93
C LYS A 446 27.63 -23.29 -10.88
N TRP A 447 26.79 -23.20 -9.85
CA TRP A 447 26.69 -24.23 -8.81
C TRP A 447 25.95 -25.49 -9.29
N LEU A 448 25.12 -25.39 -10.35
CA LEU A 448 24.44 -26.54 -10.98
C LEU A 448 25.43 -27.56 -11.59
N ARG A 449 26.70 -27.18 -11.73
CA ARG A 449 27.77 -28.07 -12.22
C ARG A 449 28.25 -29.07 -11.15
N PHE A 450 27.79 -28.94 -9.90
CA PHE A 450 28.22 -29.77 -8.77
C PHE A 450 27.07 -30.68 -8.33
N PRO A 451 27.07 -31.97 -8.73
CA PRO A 451 25.98 -32.91 -8.46
C PRO A 451 25.72 -33.13 -6.96
N GLU A 452 26.77 -33.04 -6.14
CA GLU A 452 26.70 -33.20 -4.68
C GLU A 452 25.84 -32.11 -4.02
N ILE A 453 25.93 -30.87 -4.51
CA ILE A 453 25.14 -29.73 -3.99
C ILE A 453 23.68 -29.91 -4.40
N ILE A 454 23.41 -30.26 -5.66
CA ILE A 454 22.05 -30.50 -6.17
C ILE A 454 21.37 -31.61 -5.36
N LYS A 455 22.03 -32.76 -5.21
CA LYS A 455 21.47 -33.91 -4.49
C LYS A 455 21.12 -33.57 -3.03
N LYS A 456 21.95 -32.74 -2.38
CA LYS A 456 21.73 -32.33 -0.99
C LYS A 456 20.59 -31.33 -0.85
N LEU A 457 20.43 -30.42 -1.82
CA LEU A 457 19.28 -29.51 -1.90
C LEU A 457 17.97 -30.26 -2.18
N GLU A 458 17.98 -31.22 -3.11
CA GLU A 458 16.83 -32.09 -3.39
C GLU A 458 16.40 -32.88 -2.15
N LEU A 459 17.35 -33.45 -1.39
CA LEU A 459 17.03 -34.13 -0.13
C LEU A 459 16.41 -33.18 0.92
N LEU A 460 16.86 -31.93 0.98
CA LEU A 460 16.26 -30.93 1.87
C LEU A 460 14.82 -30.57 1.50
N THR A 461 14.42 -30.72 0.24
CA THR A 461 13.02 -30.51 -0.15
C THR A 461 12.08 -31.50 0.51
N LEU A 462 12.55 -32.65 0.97
CA LEU A 462 11.73 -33.63 1.70
C LEU A 462 11.49 -33.20 3.16
N ASN A 463 12.18 -32.17 3.66
CA ASN A 463 12.01 -31.65 5.00
C ASN A 463 10.82 -30.66 5.04
N LEU A 464 9.76 -31.05 5.76
CA LEU A 464 8.53 -30.26 5.90
C LEU A 464 8.76 -28.89 6.57
N GLN A 465 9.69 -28.81 7.52
CA GLN A 465 10.03 -27.57 8.20
C GLN A 465 10.63 -26.57 7.20
N PHE A 466 11.58 -27.04 6.38
CA PHE A 466 12.20 -26.24 5.33
C PHE A 466 11.16 -25.72 4.32
N GLN A 467 10.25 -26.58 3.86
CA GLN A 467 9.16 -26.20 2.94
C GLN A 467 8.23 -25.14 3.55
N SER A 468 7.79 -25.36 4.80
CA SER A 468 6.90 -24.45 5.53
C SER A 468 7.53 -23.06 5.72
N SER A 469 8.83 -23.01 6.03
CA SER A 469 9.54 -21.76 6.26
C SER A 469 9.79 -20.97 4.98
N CYS A 470 10.14 -21.64 3.87
CA CYS A 470 10.19 -20.98 2.56
C CYS A 470 8.83 -20.39 2.15
N GLN A 471 7.73 -21.08 2.48
CA GLN A 471 6.37 -20.61 2.22
C GLN A 471 6.03 -19.35 3.04
N GLN A 472 6.30 -19.33 4.35
CA GLN A 472 6.03 -18.17 5.21
C GLN A 472 6.78 -16.91 4.76
N ILE A 473 8.05 -17.05 4.33
CA ILE A 473 8.84 -15.93 3.82
C ILE A 473 8.23 -15.37 2.53
N LEU A 474 7.79 -16.24 1.61
CA LEU A 474 7.11 -15.80 0.37
C LEU A 474 5.78 -15.10 0.67
N GLU A 475 4.98 -15.63 1.60
CA GLU A 475 3.72 -15.02 2.00
C GLU A 475 3.93 -13.64 2.60
N TYR A 476 4.94 -13.47 3.45
CA TYR A 476 5.32 -12.18 4.01
C TYR A 476 5.68 -11.18 2.91
N LEU A 477 6.54 -11.56 1.96
CA LEU A 477 6.94 -10.70 0.82
C LEU A 477 5.74 -10.28 -0.04
N ILE A 478 4.73 -11.14 -0.15
CA ILE A 478 3.52 -10.91 -0.95
C ILE A 478 2.47 -10.08 -0.20
N ILE A 479 2.33 -10.26 1.12
CA ILE A 479 1.38 -9.53 1.96
C ILE A 479 1.75 -8.06 2.08
N PHE A 480 3.03 -7.77 2.22
CA PHE A 480 3.48 -6.41 2.47
C PHE A 480 3.94 -5.65 1.22
N GLY A 481 4.03 -6.34 0.08
CA GLY A 481 4.33 -5.76 -1.23
C GLY A 481 5.79 -5.35 -1.38
N ALA A 482 6.43 -5.80 -2.45
CA ALA A 482 7.79 -5.37 -2.82
C ALA A 482 7.91 -3.84 -3.02
N ASP A 483 6.79 -3.15 -3.29
CA ASP A 483 6.76 -1.69 -3.45
C ASP A 483 6.88 -0.94 -2.10
N ARG A 484 6.82 -1.66 -0.97
CA ARG A 484 6.89 -1.13 0.39
C ARG A 484 7.83 -1.90 1.32
N PHE A 485 8.88 -2.52 0.79
CA PHE A 485 10.00 -2.96 1.62
C PHE A 485 11.30 -2.53 0.97
N ASN A 486 11.68 -1.31 1.30
CA ASN A 486 12.94 -0.74 0.88
C ASN A 486 13.83 -0.49 2.09
N PHE A 487 14.57 -1.52 2.52
CA PHE A 487 15.69 -1.33 3.43
C PHE A 487 16.68 -0.30 2.85
N SER A 488 17.67 0.16 3.60
CA SER A 488 18.63 1.17 3.14
C SER A 488 20.04 0.62 3.31
N GLU A 489 20.89 0.72 2.29
CA GLU A 489 22.31 0.29 2.36
C GLU A 489 23.10 1.08 3.43
N ARG A 490 22.64 2.28 3.80
CA ARG A 490 23.26 3.09 4.87
C ARG A 490 23.18 2.46 6.25
N ILE A 491 22.34 1.44 6.44
CA ILE A 491 22.34 0.70 7.70
C ILE A 491 23.67 -0.03 7.87
N PHE A 492 24.28 -0.56 6.81
CA PHE A 492 25.61 -1.21 6.87
C PHE A 492 26.78 -0.21 6.86
N GLU A 493 26.51 1.05 6.52
CA GLU A 493 27.49 2.15 6.61
C GLU A 493 27.56 2.76 8.03
N ASN A 494 26.57 2.47 8.89
CA ASN A 494 26.61 2.84 10.29
C ASN A 494 27.80 2.15 10.95
N THR A 495 28.58 2.89 11.74
CA THR A 495 29.81 2.44 12.39
C THR A 495 29.64 1.19 13.25
N HIS A 496 28.41 0.91 13.69
CA HIS A 496 28.05 -0.35 14.34
C HIS A 496 28.28 -1.61 13.48
N PHE A 497 28.22 -1.51 12.15
CA PHE A 497 28.28 -2.64 11.20
C PHE A 497 29.61 -2.74 10.43
N HIS A 498 30.60 -1.90 10.76
CA HIS A 498 31.96 -1.97 10.23
C HIS A 498 32.87 -2.95 10.99
N LYS A 499 32.34 -3.72 11.95
CA LYS A 499 33.07 -4.77 12.68
C LYS A 499 32.48 -6.14 12.36
N PRO A 500 33.27 -7.12 11.84
CA PRO A 500 32.84 -8.46 11.41
C PRO A 500 31.93 -9.21 12.39
N PHE A 501 32.12 -8.94 13.69
CA PHE A 501 31.34 -9.52 14.79
C PHE A 501 29.91 -9.01 14.95
N ASN A 502 29.60 -7.83 14.41
CA ASN A 502 28.30 -7.17 14.52
C ASN A 502 27.41 -7.37 13.27
N TYR A 503 27.82 -8.23 12.32
CA TYR A 503 27.07 -8.50 11.10
C TYR A 503 25.82 -9.35 11.39
N PHE A 504 24.85 -8.72 12.05
CA PHE A 504 23.41 -8.90 11.89
C PHE A 504 22.76 -10.26 12.18
N LEU A 505 21.91 -10.18 13.21
CA LEU A 505 20.66 -10.91 13.47
C LEU A 505 20.77 -12.26 14.21
N PRO A 506 20.48 -12.24 15.52
CA PRO A 506 19.83 -13.35 16.17
C PRO A 506 18.30 -13.26 15.99
N PHE A 507 17.66 -14.32 15.48
CA PHE A 507 16.21 -14.46 15.55
C PHE A 507 15.77 -14.65 17.00
N PHE A 508 14.54 -14.25 17.31
CA PHE A 508 14.11 -13.87 18.65
C PHE A 508 13.23 -14.97 19.24
N LYS A 509 13.82 -15.79 20.10
CA LYS A 509 13.11 -16.47 21.18
C LYS A 509 13.95 -16.40 22.43
N GLU A 510 13.25 -16.45 23.57
CA GLU A 510 13.75 -16.39 24.95
C GLU A 510 15.07 -17.17 25.11
N ASP A 511 15.93 -16.71 26.02
CA ASP A 511 17.34 -17.12 26.20
C ASP A 511 18.36 -16.41 25.30
N ASN A 512 18.11 -15.13 25.02
CA ASN A 512 19.23 -14.22 24.74
C ASN A 512 19.85 -13.79 26.08
N PRO A 513 21.14 -14.06 26.35
CA PRO A 513 21.81 -13.62 27.58
C PRO A 513 21.83 -12.10 27.78
N PHE A 514 21.54 -11.32 26.73
CA PHE A 514 21.33 -9.88 26.82
C PHE A 514 20.01 -9.50 27.49
N PHE A 515 19.01 -10.39 27.51
CA PHE A 515 17.67 -10.16 28.07
C PHE A 515 17.61 -10.31 29.59
N SER A 516 18.44 -11.16 30.20
CA SER A 516 18.48 -11.29 31.67
C SER A 516 18.86 -9.96 32.33
N LYS A 517 19.77 -9.20 31.71
CA LYS A 517 20.14 -7.84 32.13
C LYS A 517 19.05 -6.79 31.89
N ILE A 518 18.04 -7.08 31.07
CA ILE A 518 16.87 -6.21 30.86
C ILE A 518 15.89 -6.38 32.01
N TYR A 519 15.61 -7.63 32.40
CA TYR A 519 14.82 -7.96 33.59
C TYR A 519 15.44 -7.36 34.87
N ASP A 520 16.77 -7.45 35.00
CA ASP A 520 17.50 -6.96 36.18
C ASP A 520 17.53 -5.42 36.29
N ASN A 521 17.20 -4.68 35.22
CA ASN A 521 17.25 -3.21 35.17
C ASN A 521 15.89 -2.56 34.80
N TYR A 522 14.79 -3.31 34.81
CA TYR A 522 13.46 -2.82 34.45
C TYR A 522 12.71 -2.27 35.66
N GLU A 523 12.34 -0.98 35.61
CA GLU A 523 11.54 -0.30 36.66
C GLU A 523 10.10 0.05 36.22
N GLY A 524 9.66 -0.44 35.04
CA GLY A 524 8.32 -0.19 34.48
C GLY A 524 7.22 -1.12 35.03
N GLY A 525 5.96 -0.81 34.70
CA GLY A 525 4.77 -1.42 35.33
C GLY A 525 4.50 -2.89 35.02
N ASN A 526 4.91 -3.43 33.85
CA ASN A 526 4.77 -4.86 33.56
C ASN A 526 5.59 -5.31 32.34
N ILE A 527 6.81 -5.81 32.55
CA ILE A 527 7.70 -6.27 31.47
C ILE A 527 7.13 -7.46 30.69
N GLU A 528 6.32 -8.28 31.37
CA GLU A 528 5.68 -9.46 30.77
C GLU A 528 4.65 -9.06 29.70
N GLU A 529 3.94 -7.94 29.89
CA GLU A 529 2.91 -7.45 28.96
C GLU A 529 3.52 -6.81 27.70
N PHE A 530 4.68 -6.17 27.85
CA PHE A 530 5.49 -5.70 26.72
C PHE A 530 6.05 -6.87 25.89
N ILE A 531 6.61 -7.89 26.56
CA ILE A 531 7.12 -9.09 25.90
C ILE A 531 5.99 -9.85 25.19
N ASP A 532 4.82 -9.96 25.83
CA ASP A 532 3.63 -10.60 25.26
C ASP A 532 3.09 -9.84 24.03
N SER A 533 3.08 -8.51 24.05
CA SER A 533 2.72 -7.69 22.88
C SER A 533 3.75 -7.78 21.75
N LEU A 534 5.04 -7.83 22.06
CA LEU A 534 6.12 -7.94 21.07
C LEU A 534 6.18 -9.35 20.45
N SER A 535 5.87 -10.39 21.21
CA SER A 535 5.81 -11.78 20.73
C SER A 535 4.59 -12.03 19.84
N LYS A 536 3.44 -11.43 20.17
CA LYS A 536 2.21 -11.42 19.36
C LYS A 536 2.28 -10.50 18.12
N SER A 537 3.32 -9.66 18.01
CA SER A 537 3.54 -8.77 16.86
C SER A 537 3.95 -9.55 15.59
N PRO A 538 3.36 -9.25 14.42
CA PRO A 538 3.62 -9.95 13.16
C PRO A 538 4.93 -9.52 12.47
N LEU A 539 5.80 -8.76 13.16
CA LEU A 539 7.10 -8.34 12.63
C LEU A 539 8.07 -9.53 12.56
N PRO A 540 8.97 -9.59 11.57
CA PRO A 540 10.07 -10.54 11.58
C PRO A 540 10.98 -10.23 12.77
N ASP A 541 11.53 -11.27 13.38
CA ASP A 541 12.30 -11.15 14.63
C ASP A 541 13.51 -10.22 14.52
N SER A 542 14.02 -10.06 13.31
CA SER A 542 15.05 -9.08 12.97
C SER A 542 14.65 -7.63 13.22
N ALA A 543 13.38 -7.30 13.00
CA ALA A 543 12.81 -5.99 13.27
C ALA A 543 12.45 -5.82 14.75
N LYS A 544 11.96 -6.88 15.40
CA LYS A 544 11.72 -6.89 16.87
C LYS A 544 13.01 -6.62 17.65
N TYR A 545 14.12 -7.24 17.25
CA TYR A 545 15.44 -7.02 17.83
C TYR A 545 15.96 -5.58 17.67
N LEU A 546 15.67 -4.95 16.53
CA LEU A 546 16.04 -3.56 16.23
C LEU A 546 15.29 -2.58 17.14
N ILE A 547 14.02 -2.88 17.45
CA ILE A 547 13.17 -2.11 18.38
C ILE A 547 13.73 -2.18 19.81
N CYS A 548 14.16 -3.36 20.26
CA CYS A 548 14.69 -3.54 21.62
C CYS A 548 16.10 -2.96 21.83
N ASN A 549 16.85 -2.65 20.76
CA ASN A 549 18.25 -2.20 20.84
C ASN A 549 18.49 -0.80 20.27
N SER A 550 17.45 -0.07 19.89
CA SER A 550 17.58 1.32 19.43
C SER A 550 17.67 2.28 20.61
N ASP A 551 18.79 2.99 20.69
CA ASP A 551 19.11 3.99 21.71
C ASP A 551 18.17 5.21 21.62
N PHE A 552 17.07 5.22 22.37
CA PHE A 552 16.27 6.43 22.59
C PHE A 552 16.92 7.26 23.70
N LYS A 553 17.21 8.53 23.41
CA LYS A 553 17.69 9.49 24.41
C LYS A 553 16.76 10.70 24.36
N GLU A 554 15.95 10.80 25.40
CA GLU A 554 15.25 11.99 25.92
C GLU A 554 14.67 12.93 24.85
N MET A 555 13.43 12.65 24.45
CA MET A 555 12.54 13.69 23.97
C MET A 555 11.81 14.27 25.17
N ASP A 556 12.16 15.50 25.55
CA ASP A 556 11.55 16.22 26.64
C ASP A 556 10.05 16.46 26.35
N ASN A 557 9.24 16.19 27.36
CA ASN A 557 7.89 15.63 27.22
C ASN A 557 6.77 16.66 26.96
N ASN A 558 7.11 17.85 26.44
CA ASN A 558 6.11 18.90 26.26
C ASN A 558 6.19 19.46 24.83
N GLU A 559 5.13 19.16 24.06
CA GLU A 559 4.90 19.38 22.63
C GLU A 559 5.58 18.38 21.68
N ILE A 560 4.91 17.23 21.50
CA ILE A 560 5.16 16.28 20.40
C ILE A 560 4.91 16.99 19.06
N SER A 561 5.92 17.70 18.55
CA SER A 561 5.85 18.38 17.26
C SER A 561 5.78 17.37 16.11
N GLN A 562 5.26 17.81 14.96
CA GLN A 562 5.15 17.01 13.73
C GLN A 562 6.50 16.35 13.34
N LYS A 563 7.64 16.92 13.76
CA LYS A 563 9.00 16.37 13.60
C LYS A 563 9.23 15.04 14.33
N SER A 564 8.63 14.83 15.51
CA SER A 564 8.75 13.58 16.27
C SER A 564 7.91 12.47 15.61
N LYS A 565 6.73 12.83 15.10
CA LYS A 565 5.91 11.95 14.25
C LYS A 565 6.58 11.64 12.91
N ASP A 566 7.32 12.59 12.35
CA ASP A 566 8.07 12.42 11.11
C ASP A 566 9.38 11.64 11.32
N TYR A 567 9.97 11.67 12.53
CA TYR A 567 11.10 10.84 12.94
C TYR A 567 10.65 9.37 13.17
N PHE A 568 9.50 9.16 13.82
CA PHE A 568 8.86 7.85 13.92
C PHE A 568 8.41 7.31 12.56
N ARG A 569 7.84 8.18 11.71
CA ARG A 569 7.59 7.85 10.30
C ARG A 569 8.90 7.55 9.59
N GLY A 570 10.00 8.24 9.86
CA GLY A 570 11.32 8.01 9.26
C GLY A 570 11.90 6.63 9.57
N HIS A 571 11.76 6.13 10.80
CA HIS A 571 12.18 4.78 11.18
C HIS A 571 11.20 3.69 10.70
N MET A 572 9.90 3.97 10.61
CA MET A 572 8.93 3.10 9.92
C MET A 572 9.04 3.19 8.38
N LEU A 573 9.70 4.23 7.88
CA LEU A 573 10.11 4.44 6.50
C LEU A 573 11.55 3.92 6.27
N VAL A 574 11.88 2.74 6.83
CA VAL A 574 12.84 1.76 6.24
C VAL A 574 12.25 1.26 4.91
N ASN A 575 11.79 2.19 4.09
CA ASN A 575 10.80 1.94 3.08
C ASN A 575 10.94 2.86 1.86
N LYS A 576 11.95 3.74 1.84
CA LYS A 576 12.20 4.64 0.72
C LYS A 576 13.69 4.79 0.46
N GLY A 577 14.32 3.74 -0.05
CA GLY A 577 15.72 3.79 -0.47
C GLY A 577 16.38 2.45 -0.82
N PHE A 578 15.73 1.58 -1.59
CA PHE A 578 16.31 0.33 -2.10
C PHE A 578 15.95 0.18 -3.58
N TYR A 579 16.96 0.24 -4.44
CA TYR A 579 16.86 -0.26 -5.82
C TYR A 579 18.07 -1.14 -6.20
N PRO A 580 18.52 -2.04 -5.29
CA PRO A 580 19.14 -3.28 -5.78
C PRO A 580 18.54 -4.61 -5.27
N TYR A 581 17.46 -4.64 -4.48
CA TYR A 581 16.94 -5.90 -3.91
C TYR A 581 15.71 -6.51 -4.58
N ALA A 582 15.21 -5.88 -5.64
CA ALA A 582 14.41 -6.58 -6.64
C ALA A 582 15.18 -7.80 -7.19
N GLY A 583 16.52 -7.70 -7.25
CA GLY A 583 17.45 -8.81 -7.44
C GLY A 583 17.19 -9.91 -6.42
N TYR A 584 17.54 -9.75 -5.15
CA TYR A 584 17.42 -10.80 -4.10
C TYR A 584 16.02 -11.42 -3.94
N ILE A 585 14.95 -10.64 -4.17
CA ILE A 585 13.59 -11.19 -4.23
C ILE A 585 13.44 -12.07 -5.48
N GLN A 586 13.89 -11.63 -6.65
CA GLN A 586 13.97 -12.44 -7.87
C GLN A 586 14.88 -13.68 -7.69
N GLU A 587 15.94 -13.58 -6.90
CA GLU A 587 16.86 -14.68 -6.55
C GLU A 587 16.20 -15.75 -5.68
N PHE A 588 15.53 -15.33 -4.60
CA PHE A 588 14.74 -16.21 -3.74
C PHE A 588 13.56 -16.84 -4.49
N VAL A 589 12.91 -16.07 -5.36
CA VAL A 589 11.87 -16.55 -6.27
C VAL A 589 12.40 -17.59 -7.25
N SER A 590 13.61 -17.40 -7.80
CA SER A 590 14.26 -18.36 -8.71
C SER A 590 14.62 -19.67 -8.00
N PHE A 591 15.13 -19.57 -6.77
CA PHE A 591 15.37 -20.70 -5.88
C PHE A 591 14.07 -21.45 -5.55
N ALA A 592 13.00 -20.72 -5.19
CA ALA A 592 11.67 -21.24 -4.90
C ALA A 592 10.95 -21.88 -6.11
N LYS A 593 11.32 -21.53 -7.34
CA LYS A 593 10.82 -22.21 -8.54
C LYS A 593 11.50 -23.55 -8.79
N SER A 594 12.72 -23.71 -8.30
CA SER A 594 13.60 -24.81 -8.69
C SER A 594 13.53 -25.99 -7.72
N PHE A 595 13.08 -25.79 -6.46
CA PHE A 595 13.21 -26.81 -5.41
C PHE A 595 11.96 -27.03 -4.49
N PRO A 596 11.23 -26.01 -4.01
CA PRO A 596 10.04 -26.22 -3.14
C PRO A 596 8.73 -26.55 -3.89
N THR A 597 7.98 -27.56 -3.40
CA THR A 597 6.58 -27.81 -3.79
C THR A 597 5.63 -27.15 -2.79
N PHE A 598 4.87 -26.15 -3.21
CA PHE A 598 3.93 -25.42 -2.35
C PHE A 598 2.60 -26.16 -2.17
N GLN A 599 1.94 -26.01 -1.00
CA GLN A 599 0.63 -26.62 -0.71
C GLN A 599 -0.58 -25.76 -1.17
N ASN A 600 -1.56 -26.38 -1.81
CA ASN A 600 -2.56 -25.74 -2.69
C ASN A 600 -3.48 -24.64 -2.08
N LYS A 601 -3.74 -24.60 -0.77
CA LYS A 601 -4.82 -23.75 -0.22
C LYS A 601 -4.36 -22.34 0.18
N GLU A 602 -3.14 -22.20 0.69
CA GLU A 602 -2.55 -20.89 1.03
C GLU A 602 -1.97 -20.20 -0.19
N ILE A 603 -1.42 -20.97 -1.14
CA ILE A 603 -1.01 -20.50 -2.48
C ILE A 603 -2.08 -19.64 -3.11
N LEU A 604 -3.35 -20.06 -3.10
CA LEU A 604 -4.40 -19.37 -3.84
C LEU A 604 -4.70 -17.98 -3.26
N LYS A 605 -4.61 -17.82 -1.93
CA LYS A 605 -4.74 -16.50 -1.27
C LYS A 605 -3.53 -15.61 -1.57
N THR A 606 -2.35 -16.20 -1.56
CA THR A 606 -1.07 -15.53 -1.80
C THR A 606 -0.92 -15.12 -3.27
N GLN A 607 -1.31 -15.97 -4.21
CA GLN A 607 -1.36 -15.70 -5.64
C GLN A 607 -2.31 -14.53 -5.98
N VAL A 608 -3.48 -14.46 -5.36
CA VAL A 608 -4.41 -13.34 -5.59
C VAL A 608 -3.77 -12.01 -5.16
N LYS A 609 -3.08 -11.96 -4.02
CA LYS A 609 -2.28 -10.79 -3.60
C LYS A 609 -1.11 -10.51 -4.55
N LEU A 610 -0.45 -11.57 -5.04
CA LEU A 610 0.64 -11.46 -6.00
C LEU A 610 0.20 -10.74 -7.28
N THR A 611 -1.04 -10.93 -7.76
CA THR A 611 -1.52 -10.25 -8.98
C THR A 611 -1.60 -8.72 -8.90
N SER A 612 -1.68 -8.15 -7.69
CA SER A 612 -1.59 -6.70 -7.48
C SER A 612 -0.16 -6.16 -7.41
N THR A 613 0.85 -7.03 -7.49
CA THR A 613 2.27 -6.66 -7.40
C THR A 613 3.00 -6.89 -8.73
N SER A 614 4.14 -6.23 -8.91
CA SER A 614 5.06 -6.45 -10.04
C SER A 614 5.69 -7.86 -10.03
N LEU A 615 5.73 -8.53 -8.88
CA LEU A 615 6.32 -9.87 -8.71
C LEU A 615 5.59 -10.98 -9.49
N LYS A 616 4.31 -10.79 -9.86
CA LYS A 616 3.54 -11.78 -10.63
C LYS A 616 4.17 -12.17 -11.96
N GLU A 617 4.86 -11.23 -12.60
CA GLU A 617 5.51 -11.45 -13.90
C GLU A 617 6.73 -12.37 -13.77
N TYR A 618 7.33 -12.40 -12.58
CA TYR A 618 8.50 -13.20 -12.29
C TYR A 618 8.14 -14.54 -11.67
N LEU A 619 7.07 -14.64 -10.88
CA LEU A 619 6.72 -15.85 -10.13
C LEU A 619 5.81 -16.81 -10.91
N LEU A 620 4.83 -16.29 -11.63
CA LEU A 620 3.80 -17.10 -12.27
C LEU A 620 4.20 -17.40 -13.72
N SER A 621 4.05 -18.67 -14.13
CA SER A 621 4.03 -18.98 -15.56
C SER A 621 2.90 -18.20 -16.24
N GLU A 622 2.97 -17.96 -17.55
CA GLU A 622 1.93 -17.22 -18.27
C GLU A 622 0.54 -17.80 -18.06
N LYS A 623 0.40 -19.13 -18.11
CA LYS A 623 -0.84 -19.83 -17.76
C LYS A 623 -1.27 -19.51 -16.32
N GLU A 624 -0.38 -19.65 -15.35
CA GLU A 624 -0.73 -19.46 -13.95
C GLU A 624 -1.11 -18.01 -13.65
N ARG A 625 -0.45 -17.06 -14.32
CA ARG A 625 -0.77 -15.63 -14.26
C ARG A 625 -2.19 -15.36 -14.75
N LEU A 626 -2.58 -15.95 -15.88
CA LEU A 626 -3.93 -15.80 -16.43
C LEU A 626 -4.99 -16.40 -15.50
N ARG A 627 -4.73 -17.60 -14.95
CA ARG A 627 -5.62 -18.26 -13.97
C ARG A 627 -5.87 -17.37 -12.76
N VAL A 628 -4.80 -16.87 -12.15
CA VAL A 628 -4.90 -16.09 -10.91
C VAL A 628 -5.50 -14.70 -11.17
N LEU A 629 -5.16 -14.04 -12.28
CA LEU A 629 -5.80 -12.77 -12.67
C LEU A 629 -7.30 -12.95 -12.89
N GLY A 630 -7.71 -14.04 -13.54
CA GLY A 630 -9.13 -14.38 -13.69
C GLY A 630 -9.83 -14.52 -12.33
N ILE A 631 -9.24 -15.28 -11.39
CA ILE A 631 -9.79 -15.46 -10.04
C ILE A 631 -9.85 -14.14 -9.26
N TYR A 632 -8.82 -13.28 -9.39
CA TYR A 632 -8.80 -11.97 -8.76
C TYR A 632 -9.93 -11.08 -9.27
N PHE A 633 -10.08 -10.95 -10.59
CA PHE A 633 -11.15 -10.14 -11.18
C PHE A 633 -12.54 -10.70 -10.88
N TYR A 634 -12.69 -12.03 -10.80
CA TYR A 634 -13.92 -12.67 -10.34
C TYR A 634 -14.25 -12.23 -8.90
N LYS A 635 -13.30 -12.31 -7.97
CA LYS A 635 -13.53 -11.86 -6.57
C LYS A 635 -13.87 -10.37 -6.46
N GLU A 636 -13.23 -9.53 -7.27
CA GLU A 636 -13.51 -8.09 -7.32
C GLU A 636 -14.76 -7.74 -8.16
N LYS A 637 -15.56 -8.75 -8.56
CA LYS A 637 -16.82 -8.60 -9.33
C LYS A 637 -16.64 -7.92 -10.70
N GLN A 638 -15.44 -7.95 -11.26
CA GLN A 638 -15.11 -7.45 -12.59
C GLN A 638 -15.21 -8.59 -13.62
N TRP A 639 -16.42 -9.09 -13.84
CA TRP A 639 -16.69 -10.32 -14.60
C TRP A 639 -16.10 -10.32 -16.02
N GLY A 640 -16.30 -9.26 -16.80
CA GLY A 640 -15.74 -9.18 -18.15
C GLY A 640 -14.21 -9.30 -18.23
N LYS A 641 -13.47 -8.77 -17.24
CA LYS A 641 -12.01 -8.96 -17.17
C LYS A 641 -11.64 -10.36 -16.72
N ALA A 642 -12.44 -10.96 -15.83
CA ALA A 642 -12.24 -12.34 -15.41
C ALA A 642 -12.41 -13.30 -16.59
N ILE A 643 -13.49 -13.14 -17.37
CA ILE A 643 -13.79 -13.89 -18.60
C ILE A 643 -12.60 -13.83 -19.56
N LEU A 644 -12.11 -12.63 -19.89
CA LEU A 644 -10.99 -12.46 -20.82
C LEU A 644 -9.70 -13.19 -20.37
N ASN A 645 -9.42 -13.23 -19.08
CA ASN A 645 -8.24 -13.93 -18.56
C ASN A 645 -8.46 -15.45 -18.53
N PHE A 646 -9.66 -15.91 -18.19
CA PHE A 646 -10.01 -17.33 -18.23
C PHE A 646 -10.04 -17.88 -19.66
N ASP A 647 -10.57 -17.14 -20.64
CA ASP A 647 -10.53 -17.55 -22.05
C ASP A 647 -9.09 -17.70 -22.56
N LYS A 648 -8.23 -16.72 -22.24
CA LYS A 648 -6.80 -16.80 -22.56
C LYS A 648 -6.13 -17.98 -21.86
N PHE A 649 -6.54 -18.30 -20.63
CA PHE A 649 -6.04 -19.48 -19.92
C PHE A 649 -6.46 -20.77 -20.64
N LEU A 650 -7.73 -20.89 -21.00
CA LEU A 650 -8.27 -22.08 -21.66
C LEU A 650 -7.70 -22.28 -23.06
N ASN A 651 -7.29 -21.21 -23.77
CA ASN A 651 -6.50 -21.35 -25.00
C ASN A 651 -5.16 -22.08 -24.79
N LEU A 652 -4.57 -22.00 -23.59
CA LEU A 652 -3.33 -22.71 -23.23
C LEU A 652 -3.63 -24.09 -22.61
N GLN A 653 -4.70 -24.21 -21.83
CA GLN A 653 -5.14 -25.46 -21.20
C GLN A 653 -6.67 -25.63 -21.33
N PRO A 654 -7.14 -26.20 -22.46
CA PRO A 654 -8.57 -26.20 -22.80
C PRO A 654 -9.48 -26.98 -21.84
N LYS A 655 -8.95 -27.93 -21.09
CA LYS A 655 -9.74 -28.87 -20.27
C LYS A 655 -9.56 -28.69 -18.76
N ASP A 656 -9.16 -27.51 -18.31
CA ASP A 656 -9.05 -27.23 -16.88
C ASP A 656 -10.45 -26.99 -16.28
N VAL A 657 -10.97 -28.00 -15.59
CA VAL A 657 -12.30 -28.01 -14.99
C VAL A 657 -12.52 -26.83 -14.04
N MET A 658 -11.52 -26.50 -13.22
CA MET A 658 -11.64 -25.44 -12.23
C MET A 658 -11.79 -24.06 -12.90
N VAL A 659 -11.04 -23.82 -13.98
CA VAL A 659 -11.17 -22.57 -14.75
C VAL A 659 -12.47 -22.51 -15.53
N LEU A 660 -12.92 -23.62 -16.12
CA LEU A 660 -14.23 -23.71 -16.77
C LEU A 660 -15.38 -23.38 -15.80
N ILE A 661 -15.34 -23.94 -14.58
CA ILE A 661 -16.32 -23.63 -13.52
C ILE A 661 -16.32 -22.13 -13.18
N ASN A 662 -15.15 -21.53 -13.00
CA ASN A 662 -15.04 -20.10 -12.70
C ASN A 662 -15.53 -19.22 -13.87
N LEU A 663 -15.24 -19.61 -15.11
CA LEU A 663 -15.72 -18.92 -16.30
C LEU A 663 -17.25 -18.97 -16.42
N ALA A 664 -17.85 -20.15 -16.21
CA ALA A 664 -19.31 -20.30 -16.18
C ALA A 664 -19.95 -19.41 -15.11
N ASN A 665 -19.33 -19.33 -13.92
CA ASN A 665 -19.80 -18.45 -12.84
C ASN A 665 -19.69 -16.97 -13.22
N CYS A 666 -18.66 -16.55 -13.96
CA CYS A 666 -18.59 -15.18 -14.47
C CYS A 666 -19.77 -14.89 -15.42
N HIS A 667 -20.03 -15.77 -16.38
CA HIS A 667 -21.14 -15.60 -17.33
C HIS A 667 -22.51 -15.60 -16.64
N PHE A 668 -22.69 -16.44 -15.61
CA PHE A 668 -23.89 -16.41 -14.77
C PHE A 668 -24.10 -15.04 -14.12
N ASN A 669 -23.04 -14.47 -13.52
CA ASN A 669 -23.12 -13.15 -12.87
C ASN A 669 -23.34 -12.01 -13.88
N GLU A 670 -22.91 -12.16 -15.13
CA GLU A 670 -23.25 -11.22 -16.23
C GLU A 670 -24.65 -11.46 -16.83
N LYS A 671 -25.42 -12.42 -16.31
CA LYS A 671 -26.73 -12.85 -16.83
C LYS A 671 -26.68 -13.43 -18.24
N ASN A 672 -25.51 -13.88 -18.69
CA ASN A 672 -25.36 -14.63 -19.93
C ASN A 672 -25.54 -16.13 -19.65
N PHE A 673 -26.79 -16.53 -19.37
CA PHE A 673 -27.12 -17.89 -18.95
C PHE A 673 -26.81 -18.94 -20.02
N LYS A 674 -26.94 -18.59 -21.32
CA LYS A 674 -26.63 -19.50 -22.42
C LYS A 674 -25.16 -19.92 -22.44
N ALA A 675 -24.24 -18.97 -22.38
CA ALA A 675 -22.81 -19.26 -22.32
C ALA A 675 -22.42 -20.03 -21.04
N ALA A 676 -23.03 -19.67 -19.90
CA ALA A 676 -22.81 -20.40 -18.66
C ALA A 676 -23.24 -21.88 -18.77
N ILE A 677 -24.39 -22.16 -19.40
CA ILE A 677 -24.88 -23.51 -19.64
C ILE A 677 -23.91 -24.29 -20.55
N GLU A 678 -23.46 -23.69 -21.66
CA GLU A 678 -22.54 -24.34 -22.61
C GLU A 678 -21.24 -24.79 -21.92
N ILE A 679 -20.63 -23.93 -21.11
CA ILE A 679 -19.40 -24.23 -20.38
C ILE A 679 -19.64 -25.31 -19.29
N ARG A 680 -20.79 -25.26 -18.61
CA ARG A 680 -21.14 -26.28 -17.60
C ARG A 680 -21.41 -27.65 -18.22
N HIS A 681 -21.89 -27.68 -19.46
CA HIS A 681 -21.94 -28.90 -20.27
C HIS A 681 -20.54 -29.41 -20.60
N GLU A 682 -19.62 -28.53 -20.98
CA GLU A 682 -18.23 -28.93 -21.20
C GLU A 682 -17.63 -29.56 -19.94
N VAL A 683 -17.85 -28.96 -18.76
CA VAL A 683 -17.47 -29.57 -17.48
C VAL A 683 -18.12 -30.93 -17.26
N TYR A 684 -19.42 -31.07 -17.55
CA TYR A 684 -20.13 -32.35 -17.45
C TYR A 684 -19.58 -33.42 -18.41
N THR A 685 -19.09 -33.05 -19.59
CA THR A 685 -18.44 -34.01 -20.51
C THR A 685 -17.09 -34.52 -19.98
N ILE A 686 -16.41 -33.73 -19.14
CA ILE A 686 -15.13 -34.10 -18.53
C ILE A 686 -15.35 -34.88 -17.23
N GLU A 687 -16.24 -34.39 -16.37
CA GLU A 687 -16.58 -34.95 -15.06
C GLU A 687 -18.11 -35.16 -14.94
N ASN A 688 -18.59 -36.29 -15.48
CA ASN A 688 -20.02 -36.59 -15.54
C ASN A 688 -20.69 -36.81 -14.17
N SER A 689 -19.93 -37.19 -13.14
CA SER A 689 -20.42 -37.48 -11.78
C SER A 689 -20.16 -36.34 -10.79
N ASN A 690 -19.75 -35.16 -11.25
CA ASN A 690 -19.52 -34.02 -10.36
C ASN A 690 -20.86 -33.43 -9.90
N LEU A 691 -21.28 -33.80 -8.68
CA LEU A 691 -22.53 -33.38 -8.05
C LEU A 691 -22.72 -31.85 -8.03
N ASN A 692 -21.66 -31.08 -7.75
CA ASN A 692 -21.75 -29.62 -7.73
C ASN A 692 -22.06 -29.05 -9.12
N ASN A 693 -21.46 -29.61 -10.17
CA ASN A 693 -21.74 -29.19 -11.53
C ASN A 693 -23.18 -29.54 -11.97
N LEU A 694 -23.69 -30.69 -11.53
CA LEU A 694 -25.08 -31.08 -11.76
C LEU A 694 -26.07 -30.11 -11.09
N ILE A 695 -25.81 -29.70 -9.84
CA ILE A 695 -26.61 -28.67 -9.14
C ILE A 695 -26.60 -27.36 -9.91
N ASP A 696 -25.43 -26.92 -10.36
CA ASP A 696 -25.30 -25.67 -11.11
C ASP A 696 -26.07 -25.72 -12.44
N LEU A 697 -26.02 -26.85 -13.17
CA LEU A 697 -26.82 -27.07 -14.39
C LEU A 697 -28.32 -27.06 -14.10
N ILE A 698 -28.76 -27.75 -13.03
CA ILE A 698 -30.16 -27.77 -12.57
C ILE A 698 -30.66 -26.35 -12.32
N ASN A 699 -29.90 -25.54 -11.57
CA ASN A 699 -30.26 -24.17 -11.25
C ASN A 699 -30.28 -23.26 -12.50
N LEU A 700 -29.29 -23.40 -13.39
CA LEU A 700 -29.24 -22.65 -14.64
C LEU A 700 -30.43 -22.95 -15.54
N TYR A 701 -30.79 -24.23 -15.68
CA TYR A 701 -31.96 -24.63 -16.46
C TYR A 701 -33.28 -24.21 -15.83
N HIS A 702 -33.36 -24.23 -14.50
CA HIS A 702 -34.53 -23.72 -13.78
C HIS A 702 -34.71 -22.21 -14.03
N ILE A 703 -33.63 -21.42 -13.97
CA ILE A 703 -33.66 -19.98 -14.26
C ILE A 703 -34.01 -19.70 -15.74
N ASN A 704 -33.57 -20.55 -16.66
CA ASN A 704 -33.91 -20.44 -18.09
C ASN A 704 -35.27 -21.09 -18.45
N GLU A 705 -36.05 -21.52 -17.44
CA GLU A 705 -37.38 -22.15 -17.57
C GLU A 705 -37.40 -23.44 -18.42
N GLU A 706 -36.26 -24.12 -18.57
CA GLU A 706 -36.15 -25.40 -19.29
C GLU A 706 -36.41 -26.58 -18.35
N TYR A 707 -37.65 -26.69 -17.85
CA TYR A 707 -38.03 -27.62 -16.77
C TYR A 707 -37.80 -29.10 -17.09
N GLU A 708 -37.92 -29.52 -18.35
CA GLU A 708 -37.63 -30.90 -18.76
C GLU A 708 -36.15 -31.27 -18.51
N LYS A 709 -35.22 -30.34 -18.74
CA LYS A 709 -33.80 -30.54 -18.46
C LYS A 709 -33.51 -30.50 -16.96
N VAL A 710 -34.24 -29.67 -16.21
CA VAL A 710 -34.17 -29.68 -14.73
C VAL A 710 -34.48 -31.08 -14.20
N ILE A 711 -35.56 -31.71 -14.68
CA ILE A 711 -35.93 -33.07 -14.30
C ILE A 711 -34.83 -34.06 -14.68
N PHE A 712 -34.35 -34.02 -15.93
CA PHE A 712 -33.30 -34.92 -16.40
C PHE A 712 -32.03 -34.86 -15.55
N PHE A 713 -31.51 -33.66 -15.25
CA PHE A 713 -30.30 -33.52 -14.43
C PHE A 713 -30.56 -33.80 -12.95
N SER A 714 -31.76 -33.54 -12.45
CA SER A 714 -32.15 -33.94 -11.08
C SER A 714 -32.17 -35.45 -10.92
N ASP A 715 -32.68 -36.18 -11.92
CA ASP A 715 -32.65 -37.65 -11.93
C ASP A 715 -31.22 -38.18 -11.96
N LYS A 716 -30.33 -37.54 -12.74
CA LYS A 716 -28.89 -37.88 -12.73
C LYS A 716 -28.25 -37.62 -11.38
N TYR A 717 -28.56 -36.51 -10.72
CA TYR A 717 -28.06 -36.21 -9.39
C TYR A 717 -28.55 -37.25 -8.37
N ILE A 718 -29.85 -37.56 -8.35
CA ILE A 718 -30.46 -38.49 -7.38
C ILE A 718 -29.88 -39.90 -7.47
N VAL A 719 -29.49 -40.34 -8.68
CA VAL A 719 -28.81 -41.63 -8.85
C VAL A 719 -27.46 -41.68 -8.12
N GLU A 720 -26.75 -40.55 -8.04
CA GLU A 720 -25.43 -40.44 -7.40
C GLU A 720 -25.53 -40.09 -5.90
N ASP A 721 -26.50 -39.24 -5.52
CA ASP A 721 -26.78 -38.84 -4.14
C ASP A 721 -28.28 -38.65 -3.92
N ASP A 722 -28.90 -39.63 -3.27
CA ASP A 722 -30.33 -39.67 -2.95
C ASP A 722 -30.69 -38.97 -1.63
N LYS A 723 -29.73 -38.36 -0.94
CA LYS A 723 -29.95 -37.77 0.39
C LYS A 723 -30.22 -36.27 0.38
N ASN A 724 -29.94 -35.61 -0.73
CA ASN A 724 -30.11 -34.17 -0.85
C ASN A 724 -31.59 -33.80 -1.11
N SER A 725 -32.33 -33.47 -0.04
CA SER A 725 -33.75 -33.11 -0.12
C SER A 725 -34.02 -31.94 -1.08
N ALA A 726 -33.11 -30.96 -1.16
CA ALA A 726 -33.28 -29.79 -2.00
C ALA A 726 -33.44 -30.14 -3.50
N ILE A 727 -32.82 -31.24 -3.96
CA ILE A 727 -32.94 -31.69 -5.35
C ILE A 727 -34.32 -32.26 -5.63
N TYR A 728 -34.89 -33.03 -4.71
CA TYR A 728 -36.29 -33.47 -4.81
C TYR A 728 -37.25 -32.28 -4.82
N ARG A 729 -37.00 -31.25 -3.99
CA ARG A 729 -37.80 -30.02 -4.01
C ARG A 729 -37.68 -29.27 -5.33
N ILE A 730 -36.48 -29.09 -5.89
CA ILE A 730 -36.29 -28.42 -7.19
C ILE A 730 -36.97 -29.21 -8.32
N LYS A 731 -36.83 -30.54 -8.32
CA LYS A 731 -37.55 -31.41 -9.26
C LYS A 731 -39.06 -31.28 -9.10
N GLY A 732 -39.56 -31.19 -7.87
CA GLY A 732 -40.96 -30.93 -7.56
C GLY A 732 -41.46 -29.61 -8.15
N TRP A 733 -40.71 -28.52 -8.01
CA TRP A 733 -41.01 -27.23 -8.64
C TRP A 733 -41.03 -27.32 -10.17
N ALA A 734 -40.07 -28.04 -10.79
CA ALA A 734 -40.06 -28.23 -12.23
C ALA A 734 -41.28 -29.03 -12.74
N LEU A 735 -41.66 -30.09 -12.02
CA LEU A 735 -42.86 -30.87 -12.31
C LEU A 735 -44.14 -30.05 -12.11
N TYR A 736 -44.20 -29.22 -11.07
CA TYR A 736 -45.28 -28.27 -10.83
C TYR A 736 -45.43 -27.28 -11.99
N SER A 737 -44.32 -26.71 -12.49
CA SER A 737 -44.33 -25.81 -13.66
C SER A 737 -44.79 -26.50 -14.94
N LEU A 738 -44.49 -27.80 -15.09
CA LEU A 738 -45.00 -28.64 -16.19
C LEU A 738 -46.44 -29.16 -15.94
N LYS A 739 -47.09 -28.74 -14.85
CA LYS A 739 -48.44 -29.16 -14.43
C LYS A 739 -48.57 -30.65 -14.14
N ASN A 740 -47.47 -31.34 -13.88
CA ASN A 740 -47.48 -32.73 -13.41
C ASN A 740 -47.57 -32.77 -11.88
N TYR A 741 -48.73 -32.37 -11.36
CA TYR A 741 -48.94 -32.16 -9.92
C TYR A 741 -48.79 -33.43 -9.08
N ASN A 742 -49.19 -34.60 -9.60
CA ASN A 742 -49.11 -35.87 -8.87
C ASN A 742 -47.66 -36.30 -8.62
N GLU A 743 -46.80 -36.22 -9.64
CA GLU A 743 -45.38 -36.50 -9.45
C GLU A 743 -44.69 -35.41 -8.61
N ALA A 744 -45.11 -34.15 -8.77
CA ALA A 744 -44.62 -33.05 -7.95
C ALA A 744 -44.91 -33.26 -6.45
N LEU A 745 -46.11 -33.74 -6.09
CA LEU A 745 -46.47 -34.10 -4.72
C LEU A 745 -45.53 -35.17 -4.17
N ASN A 746 -45.32 -36.26 -4.91
CA ASN A 746 -44.43 -37.34 -4.48
C ASN A 746 -42.99 -36.84 -4.22
N MET A 747 -42.48 -35.97 -5.10
CA MET A 747 -41.14 -35.36 -4.91
C MET A 747 -41.12 -34.42 -3.70
N GLY A 748 -42.15 -33.60 -3.50
CA GLY A 748 -42.28 -32.73 -2.33
C GLY A 748 -42.36 -33.50 -1.01
N GLU A 749 -43.15 -34.57 -0.94
CA GLU A 749 -43.26 -35.46 0.22
C GLU A 749 -41.94 -36.19 0.52
N THR A 750 -41.24 -36.63 -0.53
CA THR A 750 -39.93 -37.26 -0.41
C THR A 750 -38.91 -36.27 0.16
N SER A 751 -38.90 -35.03 -0.35
CA SER A 751 -38.07 -33.96 0.19
C SER A 751 -38.36 -33.71 1.67
N LEU A 752 -39.63 -33.52 2.03
CA LEU A 752 -40.08 -33.20 3.39
C LEU A 752 -39.63 -34.23 4.44
N LYS A 753 -39.58 -35.53 4.09
CA LYS A 753 -39.12 -36.60 5.00
C LYS A 753 -37.65 -36.46 5.40
N MET A 754 -36.83 -35.83 4.57
CA MET A 754 -35.37 -35.78 4.70
C MET A 754 -34.85 -34.37 4.98
N SER A 755 -35.70 -33.35 4.80
CA SER A 755 -35.31 -31.95 4.76
C SER A 755 -35.05 -31.31 6.12
N THR A 756 -34.01 -30.47 6.16
CA THR A 756 -33.75 -29.51 7.24
C THR A 756 -34.48 -28.17 7.05
N GLU A 757 -34.99 -27.90 5.84
CA GLU A 757 -35.71 -26.67 5.46
C GLU A 757 -37.18 -27.00 5.17
N LYS A 758 -37.89 -27.52 6.18
CA LYS A 758 -39.25 -28.05 6.02
C LYS A 758 -40.25 -26.99 5.58
N GLU A 759 -40.03 -25.73 5.94
CA GLU A 759 -40.84 -24.60 5.50
C GLU A 759 -40.87 -24.45 3.97
N GLN A 760 -39.75 -24.74 3.29
CA GLN A 760 -39.69 -24.69 1.82
C GLN A 760 -40.46 -25.84 1.17
N ASP A 761 -40.46 -27.01 1.80
CA ASP A 761 -41.19 -28.17 1.31
C ASP A 761 -42.69 -28.04 1.57
N TYR A 762 -43.08 -27.50 2.73
CA TYR A 762 -44.47 -27.13 2.99
C TYR A 762 -44.98 -26.10 2.00
N TYR A 763 -44.17 -25.10 1.65
CA TYR A 763 -44.52 -24.13 0.62
C TYR A 763 -44.76 -24.78 -0.75
N LEU A 764 -43.86 -25.65 -1.21
CA LEU A 764 -44.05 -26.41 -2.46
C LEU A 764 -45.34 -27.23 -2.43
N LEU A 765 -45.56 -28.03 -1.38
CA LEU A 765 -46.75 -28.87 -1.24
C LEU A 765 -48.02 -28.02 -1.19
N ALA A 766 -48.01 -26.91 -0.44
CA ALA A 766 -49.12 -25.97 -0.35
C ALA A 766 -49.48 -25.38 -1.72
N SER A 767 -48.48 -24.97 -2.51
CA SER A 767 -48.69 -24.48 -3.87
C SER A 767 -49.23 -25.55 -4.82
N ILE A 768 -48.80 -26.81 -4.66
CA ILE A 768 -49.35 -27.91 -5.46
C ILE A 768 -50.82 -28.16 -5.09
N TYR A 769 -51.17 -28.23 -3.80
CA TYR A 769 -52.55 -28.38 -3.35
C TYR A 769 -53.42 -27.19 -3.73
N GLU A 770 -52.86 -25.98 -3.77
CA GLU A 770 -53.54 -24.78 -4.27
C GLU A 770 -53.95 -24.93 -5.74
N GLU A 771 -53.07 -25.45 -6.60
CA GLU A 771 -53.39 -25.70 -8.02
C GLU A 771 -54.33 -26.89 -8.22
N LEU A 772 -54.33 -27.86 -7.30
CA LEU A 772 -55.30 -28.95 -7.23
C LEU A 772 -56.65 -28.50 -6.63
N GLU A 773 -56.74 -27.25 -6.17
CA GLU A 773 -57.93 -26.65 -5.52
C GLU A 773 -58.31 -27.30 -4.19
N GLU A 774 -57.40 -28.04 -3.57
CA GLU A 774 -57.53 -28.58 -2.20
C GLU A 774 -57.11 -27.50 -1.19
N TYR A 775 -57.95 -26.46 -1.12
CA TYR A 775 -57.69 -25.23 -0.41
C TYR A 775 -57.45 -25.41 1.10
N GLU A 776 -58.18 -26.31 1.76
CA GLU A 776 -58.01 -26.55 3.19
C GLU A 776 -56.63 -27.14 3.52
N GLN A 777 -56.15 -28.08 2.71
CA GLN A 777 -54.82 -28.68 2.89
C GLN A 777 -53.71 -27.69 2.54
N SER A 778 -53.92 -26.91 1.48
CA SER A 778 -53.01 -25.82 1.10
C SER A 778 -52.84 -24.79 2.22
N GLU A 779 -53.94 -24.36 2.84
CA GLU A 779 -53.93 -23.42 3.97
C GLU A 779 -53.16 -24.00 5.18
N GLU A 780 -53.41 -25.26 5.55
CA GLU A 780 -52.70 -25.92 6.66
C GLU A 780 -51.18 -25.92 6.45
N LEU A 781 -50.73 -26.26 5.23
CA LEU A 781 -49.31 -26.34 4.89
C LEU A 781 -48.65 -24.97 4.81
N TYR A 782 -49.32 -23.96 4.22
CA TYR A 782 -48.80 -22.60 4.24
C TYR A 782 -48.67 -22.06 5.67
N LEU A 783 -49.63 -22.34 6.55
CA LEU A 783 -49.56 -21.94 7.96
C LEU A 783 -48.38 -22.62 8.67
N LYS A 784 -48.13 -23.92 8.44
CA LYS A 784 -46.93 -24.60 8.95
C LYS A 784 -45.63 -23.97 8.44
N ALA A 785 -45.59 -23.52 7.18
CA ALA A 785 -44.42 -22.81 6.65
C ALA A 785 -44.20 -21.47 7.38
N VAL A 786 -45.28 -20.71 7.61
CA VAL A 786 -45.23 -19.44 8.37
C VAL A 786 -44.87 -19.64 9.84
N GLU A 787 -45.32 -20.72 10.48
CA GLU A 787 -44.97 -21.06 11.87
C GLU A 787 -43.47 -21.34 12.02
N LEU A 788 -42.85 -21.96 11.02
CA LEU A 788 -41.41 -22.26 11.02
C LEU A 788 -40.55 -21.04 10.67
N ASN A 789 -41.03 -20.17 9.78
CA ASN A 789 -40.34 -18.96 9.39
C ASN A 789 -41.37 -17.88 8.99
N ASP A 790 -41.64 -16.96 9.90
CA ASP A 790 -42.66 -15.92 9.74
C ASP A 790 -42.15 -14.65 9.03
N GLU A 791 -40.83 -14.54 8.88
CA GLU A 791 -40.14 -13.43 8.21
C GLU A 791 -40.12 -13.57 6.68
N ASP A 792 -40.10 -14.80 6.16
CA ASP A 792 -40.11 -15.04 4.72
C ASP A 792 -41.50 -14.74 4.12
N ILE A 793 -41.58 -13.60 3.45
CA ILE A 793 -42.83 -13.04 2.93
C ILE A 793 -43.54 -13.96 1.92
N LYS A 794 -42.82 -14.85 1.23
CA LYS A 794 -43.40 -15.67 0.15
C LYS A 794 -44.47 -16.62 0.65
N PHE A 795 -44.39 -17.07 1.91
CA PHE A 795 -45.39 -17.95 2.50
C PHE A 795 -46.70 -17.21 2.75
N ARG A 796 -46.63 -16.00 3.32
CA ARG A 796 -47.79 -15.14 3.55
C ARG A 796 -48.38 -14.61 2.25
N GLU A 797 -47.55 -14.36 1.25
CA GLU A 797 -47.99 -14.06 -0.11
C GLU A 797 -48.74 -15.25 -0.72
N GLY A 798 -48.22 -16.47 -0.57
CA GLY A 798 -48.89 -17.72 -0.97
C GLY A 798 -50.28 -17.86 -0.35
N ILE A 799 -50.42 -17.63 0.96
CA ILE A 799 -51.72 -17.61 1.66
C ILE A 799 -52.68 -16.60 1.02
N SER A 800 -52.19 -15.38 0.75
CA SER A 800 -53.02 -14.34 0.14
C SER A 800 -53.52 -14.76 -1.25
N MET A 801 -52.63 -15.30 -2.09
CA MET A 801 -52.99 -15.73 -3.45
C MET A 801 -53.90 -16.96 -3.45
N MET A 802 -53.69 -17.87 -2.52
CA MET A 802 -54.58 -19.00 -2.27
C MET A 802 -56.00 -18.54 -1.90
N TYR A 803 -56.14 -17.61 -0.94
CA TYR A 803 -57.45 -17.04 -0.61
C TYR A 803 -58.08 -16.26 -1.76
N TYR A 804 -57.27 -15.59 -2.58
CA TYR A 804 -57.76 -14.93 -3.79
C TYR A 804 -58.35 -15.95 -4.77
N LYS A 805 -57.63 -17.04 -5.07
CA LYS A 805 -58.11 -18.11 -5.96
C LYS A 805 -59.34 -18.83 -5.41
N SER A 806 -59.43 -19.01 -4.09
CA SER A 806 -60.60 -19.60 -3.43
C SER A 806 -61.79 -18.62 -3.33
N GLY A 807 -61.67 -17.38 -3.83
CA GLY A 807 -62.72 -16.35 -3.78
C GLY A 807 -62.89 -15.66 -2.41
N GLN A 808 -62.03 -15.95 -1.42
CA GLN A 808 -62.05 -15.36 -0.08
C GLN A 808 -61.31 -14.00 -0.06
N PHE A 809 -61.74 -13.06 -0.90
CA PHE A 809 -60.99 -11.82 -1.18
C PHE A 809 -60.70 -10.94 0.05
N LYS A 810 -61.57 -10.95 1.08
CA LYS A 810 -61.32 -10.21 2.32
C LYS A 810 -60.12 -10.77 3.10
N LYS A 811 -60.05 -12.10 3.25
CA LYS A 811 -58.89 -12.77 3.87
C LYS A 811 -57.62 -12.60 3.04
N ALA A 812 -57.75 -12.62 1.71
CA ALA A 812 -56.64 -12.33 0.80
C ALA A 812 -56.08 -10.92 1.05
N LEU A 813 -56.95 -9.92 1.23
CA LEU A 813 -56.56 -8.54 1.54
C LEU A 813 -55.88 -8.41 2.91
N GLU A 814 -56.41 -9.06 3.95
CA GLU A 814 -55.78 -9.07 5.28
C GLU A 814 -54.37 -9.67 5.22
N SER A 815 -54.21 -10.79 4.49
CA SER A 815 -52.92 -11.49 4.35
C SER A 815 -51.89 -10.65 3.57
N ILE A 816 -52.27 -10.05 2.43
CA ILE A 816 -51.34 -9.21 1.64
C ILE A 816 -50.96 -7.94 2.40
N GLU A 817 -51.81 -7.42 3.28
CA GLU A 817 -51.50 -6.29 4.13
C GLU A 817 -50.48 -6.63 5.22
N MET A 818 -50.47 -7.87 5.72
CA MET A 818 -49.38 -8.33 6.59
C MET A 818 -48.05 -8.39 5.84
N VAL A 819 -48.03 -8.87 4.59
CA VAL A 819 -46.83 -8.86 3.74
C VAL A 819 -46.30 -7.43 3.55
N LEU A 820 -47.19 -6.48 3.24
CA LEU A 820 -46.82 -5.08 3.03
C LEU A 820 -46.39 -4.34 4.31
N LYS A 821 -46.68 -4.87 5.51
CA LYS A 821 -46.10 -4.32 6.76
C LYS A 821 -44.60 -4.60 6.82
N ILE A 822 -44.16 -5.75 6.29
CA ILE A 822 -42.75 -6.16 6.21
C ILE A 822 -42.11 -5.46 5.00
N GLU A 823 -42.64 -5.67 3.79
CA GLU A 823 -42.13 -5.07 2.55
C GLU A 823 -43.01 -3.94 2.02
N LYS A 824 -42.82 -2.73 2.56
CA LYS A 824 -43.72 -1.58 2.33
C LYS A 824 -43.83 -1.09 0.88
N ASN A 825 -42.92 -1.46 -0.02
CA ASN A 825 -42.84 -0.91 -1.39
C ASN A 825 -42.48 -1.96 -2.47
N ASN A 826 -42.71 -3.24 -2.23
CA ASN A 826 -42.51 -4.24 -3.29
C ASN A 826 -43.62 -4.12 -4.35
N VAL A 827 -43.24 -3.80 -5.59
CA VAL A 827 -44.18 -3.54 -6.69
C VAL A 827 -45.01 -4.77 -7.03
N HIS A 828 -44.45 -5.98 -6.96
CA HIS A 828 -45.18 -7.21 -7.23
C HIS A 828 -46.33 -7.40 -6.23
N ILE A 829 -46.02 -7.26 -4.93
CA ILE A 829 -47.00 -7.35 -3.84
C ILE A 829 -48.08 -6.27 -3.95
N LEU A 830 -47.69 -5.05 -4.34
CA LEU A 830 -48.64 -3.95 -4.57
C LEU A 830 -49.61 -4.25 -5.71
N LEU A 831 -49.15 -4.88 -6.80
CA LEU A 831 -50.01 -5.31 -7.91
C LEU A 831 -50.97 -6.42 -7.47
N ASN A 832 -50.50 -7.39 -6.70
CA ASN A 832 -51.35 -8.43 -6.10
C ASN A 832 -52.44 -7.79 -5.21
N LYS A 833 -52.09 -6.78 -4.41
CA LYS A 833 -53.08 -5.99 -3.64
C LYS A 833 -54.08 -5.27 -4.55
N VAL A 834 -53.64 -4.62 -5.63
CA VAL A 834 -54.56 -3.97 -6.60
C VAL A 834 -55.56 -4.99 -7.15
N GLN A 835 -55.09 -6.16 -7.56
CA GLN A 835 -55.94 -7.22 -8.10
C GLN A 835 -57.01 -7.66 -7.09
N ILE A 836 -56.64 -7.82 -5.82
CA ILE A 836 -57.59 -8.13 -4.73
C ILE A 836 -58.59 -6.98 -4.53
N LEU A 837 -58.15 -5.72 -4.55
CA LEU A 837 -59.01 -4.55 -4.39
C LEU A 837 -60.03 -4.42 -5.53
N LEU A 838 -59.61 -4.70 -6.77
CA LEU A 838 -60.52 -4.74 -7.92
C LEU A 838 -61.54 -5.87 -7.78
N ALA A 839 -61.14 -7.06 -7.32
CA ALA A 839 -62.08 -8.16 -7.06
C ALA A 839 -63.09 -7.84 -5.93
N LEU A 840 -62.71 -7.01 -4.96
CA LEU A 840 -63.59 -6.46 -3.92
C LEU A 840 -64.42 -5.25 -4.38
N ASN A 841 -64.25 -4.78 -5.62
CA ASN A 841 -64.87 -3.57 -6.16
C ASN A 841 -64.51 -2.28 -5.37
N LEU A 842 -63.32 -2.23 -4.76
CA LEU A 842 -62.81 -1.07 -4.02
C LEU A 842 -62.02 -0.12 -4.95
N LEU A 843 -62.70 0.43 -5.94
CA LEU A 843 -62.10 1.11 -7.10
C LEU A 843 -61.24 2.33 -6.74
N GLU A 844 -61.67 3.17 -5.79
CA GLU A 844 -60.91 4.37 -5.38
C GLU A 844 -59.52 3.99 -4.83
N THR A 845 -59.48 3.02 -3.91
CA THR A 845 -58.23 2.55 -3.31
C THR A 845 -57.32 1.86 -4.33
N ALA A 846 -57.90 1.08 -5.25
CA ALA A 846 -57.18 0.45 -6.34
C ALA A 846 -56.53 1.50 -7.26
N HIS A 847 -57.25 2.57 -7.60
CA HIS A 847 -56.76 3.65 -8.45
C HIS A 847 -55.55 4.38 -7.87
N VAL A 848 -55.63 4.77 -6.58
CA VAL A 848 -54.52 5.44 -5.89
C VAL A 848 -53.27 4.56 -5.93
N LEU A 849 -53.44 3.26 -5.68
CA LEU A 849 -52.33 2.32 -5.66
C LEU A 849 -51.73 2.08 -7.06
N LEU A 850 -52.58 1.97 -8.08
CA LEU A 850 -52.17 1.86 -9.48
C LEU A 850 -51.36 3.07 -9.95
N ILE A 851 -51.77 4.30 -9.61
CA ILE A 851 -51.01 5.51 -9.90
C ILE A 851 -49.65 5.48 -9.18
N LYS A 852 -49.62 5.05 -7.91
CA LYS A 852 -48.37 4.93 -7.13
C LYS A 852 -47.39 3.98 -7.82
N VAL A 853 -47.86 2.81 -8.29
CA VAL A 853 -47.00 1.83 -8.98
C VAL A 853 -46.53 2.35 -10.34
N ASN A 854 -47.41 2.96 -11.13
CA ASN A 854 -47.09 3.45 -12.49
C ASN A 854 -46.06 4.59 -12.53
N ARG A 855 -45.97 5.40 -11.47
CA ARG A 855 -44.97 6.49 -11.37
C ARG A 855 -43.54 5.98 -11.18
N SER A 856 -43.34 4.71 -10.85
CA SER A 856 -42.00 4.13 -10.78
C SER A 856 -41.51 3.77 -12.19
N GLU A 857 -40.63 4.59 -12.77
CA GLU A 857 -40.12 4.41 -14.14
C GLU A 857 -39.47 3.04 -14.41
N LYS A 858 -39.11 2.33 -13.35
CA LYS A 858 -38.46 1.01 -13.37
C LYS A 858 -39.40 -0.14 -13.76
N TYR A 859 -40.73 0.06 -13.78
CA TYR A 859 -41.71 -1.04 -13.94
C TYR A 859 -42.88 -0.73 -14.88
N LYS A 860 -42.60 -0.23 -16.09
CA LYS A 860 -43.57 -0.30 -17.21
C LYS A 860 -43.74 -1.76 -17.66
N ASN A 861 -44.42 -2.54 -16.83
CA ASN A 861 -44.70 -3.96 -17.02
C ASN A 861 -46.12 -4.12 -17.60
N SER A 862 -46.29 -5.09 -18.51
CA SER A 862 -47.57 -5.52 -19.07
C SER A 862 -48.68 -5.68 -18.03
N GLU A 863 -48.36 -6.16 -16.82
CA GLU A 863 -49.34 -6.38 -15.76
C GLU A 863 -49.96 -5.08 -15.22
N VAL A 864 -49.17 -4.00 -15.15
CA VAL A 864 -49.68 -2.69 -14.69
C VAL A 864 -50.76 -2.20 -15.66
N PHE A 865 -50.50 -2.34 -16.96
CA PHE A 865 -51.44 -1.96 -18.02
C PHE A 865 -52.70 -2.85 -18.00
N ASN A 866 -52.54 -4.15 -17.77
CA ASN A 866 -53.66 -5.07 -17.62
C ASN A 866 -54.58 -4.72 -16.44
N LEU A 867 -54.01 -4.33 -15.28
CA LEU A 867 -54.79 -3.91 -14.12
C LEU A 867 -55.44 -2.54 -14.33
N PHE A 868 -54.80 -1.60 -15.03
CA PHE A 868 -55.47 -0.36 -15.46
C PHE A 868 -56.62 -0.62 -16.41
N ALA A 869 -56.47 -1.55 -17.37
CA ALA A 869 -57.53 -1.92 -18.28
C ALA A 869 -58.76 -2.46 -17.52
N ASN A 870 -58.53 -3.35 -16.54
CA ASN A 870 -59.59 -3.83 -15.66
C ASN A 870 -60.21 -2.72 -14.80
N TYR A 871 -59.41 -1.80 -14.26
CA TYR A 871 -59.93 -0.64 -13.53
C TYR A 871 -60.83 0.24 -14.40
N TYR A 872 -60.36 0.67 -15.58
CA TYR A 872 -61.13 1.55 -16.47
C TYR A 872 -62.42 0.89 -16.96
N ARG A 873 -62.37 -0.43 -17.23
CA ARG A 873 -63.56 -1.21 -17.52
C ARG A 873 -64.59 -1.12 -16.39
N MET A 874 -64.17 -1.33 -15.14
CA MET A 874 -65.08 -1.33 -13.99
C MET A 874 -65.65 0.06 -13.66
N VAL A 875 -64.93 1.13 -13.99
CA VAL A 875 -65.40 2.53 -13.85
C VAL A 875 -66.33 2.95 -15.01
N GLY A 876 -66.42 2.15 -16.08
CA GLY A 876 -67.27 2.45 -17.24
C GLY A 876 -66.60 3.32 -18.30
N GLU A 877 -65.26 3.28 -18.39
CA GLU A 877 -64.46 3.98 -19.41
C GLU A 877 -63.80 2.99 -20.39
N PRO A 878 -64.57 2.30 -21.26
CA PRO A 878 -64.08 1.21 -22.11
C PRO A 878 -63.04 1.66 -23.14
N GLU A 879 -63.11 2.89 -23.63
CA GLU A 879 -62.12 3.44 -24.57
C GLU A 879 -60.70 3.47 -23.96
N LYS A 880 -60.60 3.91 -22.70
CA LYS A 880 -59.31 3.91 -21.99
C LYS A 880 -58.88 2.49 -21.64
N ALA A 881 -59.83 1.59 -21.35
CA ALA A 881 -59.53 0.18 -21.09
C ALA A 881 -58.86 -0.48 -22.30
N PHE A 882 -59.33 -0.22 -23.53
CA PHE A 882 -58.70 -0.73 -24.76
C PHE A 882 -57.30 -0.18 -24.98
N VAL A 883 -57.08 1.13 -24.73
CA VAL A 883 -55.75 1.73 -24.86
C VAL A 883 -54.73 1.05 -23.94
N GLU A 884 -55.12 0.70 -22.71
CA GLU A 884 -54.22 0.04 -21.76
C GLU A 884 -54.02 -1.43 -22.09
N ILE A 885 -55.06 -2.19 -22.49
CA ILE A 885 -54.87 -3.60 -22.85
C ILE A 885 -54.02 -3.76 -24.13
N ASP A 886 -54.13 -2.84 -25.09
CA ASP A 886 -53.28 -2.81 -26.28
C ASP A 886 -51.80 -2.64 -25.91
N LYS A 887 -51.49 -1.83 -24.89
CA LYS A 887 -50.11 -1.68 -24.37
C LYS A 887 -49.62 -2.96 -23.71
N ALA A 888 -50.47 -3.64 -22.94
CA ALA A 888 -50.13 -4.89 -22.28
C ALA A 888 -49.79 -5.98 -23.32
N GLU A 889 -50.67 -6.18 -24.30
CA GLU A 889 -50.52 -7.20 -25.34
C GLU A 889 -49.35 -6.92 -26.29
N LYS A 890 -49.00 -5.65 -26.51
CA LYS A 890 -47.80 -5.27 -27.28
C LYS A 890 -46.50 -5.70 -26.60
N ILE A 891 -46.51 -5.80 -25.27
CA ILE A 891 -45.35 -6.23 -24.48
C ILE A 891 -45.27 -7.76 -24.42
N SER A 892 -46.39 -8.42 -24.13
CA SER A 892 -46.47 -9.88 -24.01
C SER A 892 -47.86 -10.36 -24.42
N LYS A 893 -47.96 -11.44 -25.20
CA LYS A 893 -49.25 -12.03 -25.62
C LYS A 893 -49.60 -13.21 -24.73
N GLU A 894 -50.18 -12.93 -23.56
CA GLU A 894 -50.61 -13.95 -22.59
C GLU A 894 -52.12 -14.13 -22.54
N SER A 895 -52.57 -15.35 -22.18
CA SER A 895 -53.98 -15.72 -22.11
C SER A 895 -54.81 -14.79 -21.23
N ARG A 896 -54.23 -14.29 -20.13
CA ARG A 896 -54.86 -13.32 -19.22
C ARG A 896 -55.20 -11.99 -19.87
N PHE A 897 -54.35 -11.47 -20.77
CA PHE A 897 -54.58 -10.16 -21.40
C PHE A 897 -55.68 -10.26 -22.45
N VAL A 898 -55.66 -11.33 -23.24
CA VAL A 898 -56.75 -11.67 -24.16
C VAL A 898 -58.07 -11.88 -23.39
N GLY A 899 -57.99 -12.51 -22.21
CA GLY A 899 -59.13 -12.63 -21.29
C GLY A 899 -59.67 -11.29 -20.81
N THR A 900 -58.80 -10.36 -20.39
CA THR A 900 -59.19 -8.99 -20.04
C THR A 900 -59.85 -8.27 -21.22
N ARG A 901 -59.33 -8.43 -22.44
CA ARG A 901 -59.94 -7.87 -23.66
C ARG A 901 -61.36 -8.41 -23.87
N ALA A 902 -61.56 -9.71 -23.74
CA ALA A 902 -62.89 -10.31 -23.82
C ALA A 902 -63.84 -9.67 -22.79
N VAL A 903 -63.38 -9.55 -21.55
CA VAL A 903 -64.12 -8.97 -20.43
C VAL A 903 -64.47 -7.49 -20.66
N ILE A 904 -63.65 -6.72 -21.38
CA ILE A 904 -63.99 -5.35 -21.82
C ILE A 904 -65.17 -5.36 -22.80
N TYR A 905 -65.18 -6.25 -23.81
CA TYR A 905 -66.32 -6.38 -24.74
C TYR A 905 -67.63 -6.76 -24.02
N SER A 906 -67.55 -7.62 -23.02
CA SER A 906 -68.70 -7.95 -22.17
C SER A 906 -69.28 -6.72 -21.46
N SER A 907 -68.43 -5.77 -21.02
CA SER A 907 -68.88 -4.53 -20.36
C SER A 907 -69.58 -3.57 -21.33
N LEU A 908 -69.32 -3.69 -22.63
CA LEU A 908 -69.99 -2.95 -23.70
C LEU A 908 -71.30 -3.59 -24.15
N GLY A 909 -71.61 -4.81 -23.69
CA GLY A 909 -72.76 -5.58 -24.17
C GLY A 909 -72.50 -6.29 -25.51
N ASP A 910 -71.26 -6.32 -26.00
CA ASP A 910 -70.87 -7.03 -27.21
C ASP A 910 -70.54 -8.49 -26.88
N GLU A 911 -71.58 -9.32 -26.82
CA GLU A 911 -71.46 -10.73 -26.44
C GLU A 911 -70.68 -11.55 -27.48
N GLU A 912 -70.79 -11.22 -28.77
CA GLU A 912 -70.09 -11.96 -29.82
C GLU A 912 -68.57 -11.80 -29.71
N ASN A 913 -68.08 -10.57 -29.54
CA ASN A 913 -66.66 -10.34 -29.32
C ASN A 913 -66.18 -10.84 -27.95
N PHE A 914 -67.03 -10.79 -26.91
CA PHE A 914 -66.71 -11.45 -25.64
C PHE A 914 -66.43 -12.94 -25.83
N TYR A 915 -67.35 -13.69 -26.46
CA TYR A 915 -67.17 -15.13 -26.66
C TYR A 915 -66.00 -15.45 -27.59
N HIS A 916 -65.77 -14.63 -28.63
CA HIS A 916 -64.63 -14.79 -29.54
C HIS A 916 -63.27 -14.71 -28.81
N PHE A 917 -63.04 -13.61 -28.09
CA PHE A 917 -61.78 -13.41 -27.36
C PHE A 917 -61.67 -14.29 -26.12
N PHE A 918 -62.79 -14.60 -25.46
CA PHE A 918 -62.77 -15.52 -24.31
C PHE A 918 -62.40 -16.93 -24.73
N GLU A 919 -62.90 -17.41 -25.88
CA GLU A 919 -62.46 -18.69 -26.44
C GLU A 919 -60.97 -18.66 -26.81
N GLU A 920 -60.46 -17.57 -27.41
CA GLU A 920 -59.00 -17.42 -27.66
C GLU A 920 -58.21 -17.48 -26.34
N ALA A 921 -58.67 -16.79 -25.30
CA ALA A 921 -58.02 -16.81 -23.99
C ALA A 921 -58.01 -18.22 -23.38
N VAL A 922 -59.12 -18.94 -23.45
CA VAL A 922 -59.24 -20.32 -22.95
C VAL A 922 -58.35 -21.29 -23.75
N LYS A 923 -58.25 -21.13 -25.08
CA LYS A 923 -57.29 -21.89 -25.92
C LYS A 923 -55.84 -21.65 -25.49
N LEU A 924 -55.52 -20.43 -25.07
CA LEU A 924 -54.21 -20.06 -24.53
C LEU A 924 -54.05 -20.47 -23.05
N GLY A 925 -55.06 -21.12 -22.43
CA GLY A 925 -54.98 -21.68 -21.08
C GLY A 925 -55.56 -20.80 -19.97
N ALA A 926 -56.32 -19.75 -20.28
CA ALA A 926 -57.06 -18.99 -19.26
C ALA A 926 -58.11 -19.88 -18.58
N LYS A 927 -58.20 -19.85 -17.25
CA LYS A 927 -59.23 -20.55 -16.48
C LYS A 927 -60.43 -19.63 -16.24
N ALA A 928 -61.66 -20.09 -16.46
CA ALA A 928 -62.85 -19.27 -16.20
C ALA A 928 -62.97 -18.77 -14.76
N LYS A 929 -62.39 -19.52 -13.81
CA LYS A 929 -62.31 -19.13 -12.39
C LYS A 929 -61.45 -17.88 -12.13
N SER A 930 -60.53 -17.53 -13.04
CA SER A 930 -59.72 -16.31 -12.90
C SER A 930 -60.43 -15.04 -13.36
N LEU A 931 -61.65 -15.15 -13.89
CA LEU A 931 -62.48 -13.99 -14.21
C LEU A 931 -62.90 -13.27 -12.93
N PHE A 932 -62.98 -11.94 -13.01
CA PHE A 932 -63.50 -11.14 -11.91
C PHE A 932 -64.96 -11.53 -11.57
N PRO A 933 -65.38 -11.40 -10.29
CA PRO A 933 -66.69 -11.87 -9.83
C PRO A 933 -67.88 -11.29 -10.61
N ASP A 934 -67.78 -10.04 -11.06
CA ASP A 934 -68.82 -9.36 -11.84
C ASP A 934 -69.11 -10.05 -13.17
N ILE A 935 -68.08 -10.56 -13.85
CA ILE A 935 -68.22 -11.30 -15.10
C ILE A 935 -68.66 -12.73 -14.83
N LYS A 936 -68.03 -13.40 -13.84
CA LYS A 936 -68.36 -14.78 -13.50
C LYS A 936 -69.85 -14.92 -13.17
N ASN A 937 -70.38 -14.04 -12.33
CA ASN A 937 -71.78 -14.05 -11.92
C ASN A 937 -72.75 -13.71 -13.08
N LYS A 938 -72.29 -12.93 -14.08
CA LYS A 938 -73.10 -12.61 -15.27
C LYS A 938 -73.33 -13.83 -16.15
N TYR A 939 -72.27 -14.60 -16.43
CA TYR A 939 -72.32 -15.69 -17.42
C TYR A 939 -72.43 -17.11 -16.83
N GLU A 940 -72.27 -17.29 -15.51
CA GLU A 940 -72.25 -18.63 -14.87
C GLU A 940 -73.48 -19.48 -15.18
N ASN A 941 -74.64 -18.85 -15.44
CA ASN A 941 -75.90 -19.54 -15.70
C ASN A 941 -76.22 -19.66 -17.20
N GLU A 942 -75.42 -19.06 -18.08
CA GLU A 942 -75.64 -19.13 -19.53
C GLU A 942 -75.22 -20.47 -20.12
N THR A 943 -76.09 -21.04 -20.96
CA THR A 943 -75.84 -22.30 -21.64
C THR A 943 -74.64 -22.21 -22.60
N ARG A 944 -74.48 -21.09 -23.31
CA ARG A 944 -73.35 -20.87 -24.25
C ARG A 944 -72.02 -20.86 -23.50
N PHE A 945 -71.95 -20.18 -22.36
CA PHE A 945 -70.79 -20.18 -21.47
C PHE A 945 -70.46 -21.57 -20.94
N LYS A 946 -71.45 -22.28 -20.37
CA LYS A 946 -71.25 -23.66 -19.87
C LYS A 946 -70.78 -24.63 -20.96
N ASN A 947 -71.33 -24.52 -22.17
CA ASN A 947 -70.92 -25.36 -23.30
C ASN A 947 -69.48 -25.09 -23.73
N LEU A 948 -69.06 -23.82 -23.73
CA LEU A 948 -67.67 -23.44 -24.03
C LEU A 948 -66.72 -24.00 -22.98
N LEU A 949 -67.02 -23.85 -21.69
CA LEU A 949 -66.16 -24.39 -20.62
C LEU A 949 -66.04 -25.92 -20.71
N LYS A 950 -67.15 -26.61 -20.98
CA LYS A 950 -67.17 -28.06 -21.19
C LYS A 950 -66.29 -28.50 -22.37
N GLN A 951 -66.20 -27.71 -23.44
CA GLN A 951 -65.34 -28.00 -24.59
C GLN A 951 -63.85 -28.02 -24.21
N TYR A 952 -63.44 -27.24 -23.21
CA TYR A 952 -62.05 -27.11 -22.76
C TYR A 952 -61.79 -27.74 -21.38
N ASN A 953 -62.69 -28.61 -20.91
CA ASN A 953 -62.61 -29.29 -19.61
C ASN A 953 -62.42 -28.33 -18.41
N GLN A 954 -63.13 -27.20 -18.41
CA GLN A 954 -63.12 -26.21 -17.32
C GLN A 954 -64.41 -26.17 -16.52
#